data_AF-A0A959MTU6-F1
#
_entry.id   AF-A0A959MTU6-F1
#
_cell.length_a   1.000
_cell.length_b   1.000
_cell.length_c   1.000
_cell.angle_alpha   90.00
_cell.angle_beta   90.00
_cell.angle_gamma   90.00
#
_symmetry.space_group_name_H-M   'P 1'
#
loop_
_entity.id
_entity.type
_entity.pdbx_description
1 polymer ?
#
loop_
_entity_poly.entity_id
_entity_poly.type
_entity_poly.pdbx_seq_one_letter_code
_entity_poly.pdbx_strand_id
1 'polypeptide(L)'
;MKHFNIFIILIILCANAVFGAPRVKLVSEYITPNDYASNSAFTSDSTVASGLYTVAKGTYVYLRAWNFGDGTAITSANWSFVQKPTGSNATLNGITGLDTWQKFKADSSGTYEIMVSVTTSSGTHDTTAKIYASTYVGVGGFDGVAAQFPNCMSCHGNTPKFQDIFNRWKTTKHANSFKDNITSGSSSYGTESFRLHTLGYDHFMFANNDGFDDRASQLGWDWNNYPHPGAGNWDTIKTHFSSLVAFANVGCESCHGPGSQHVFNGGDTNRIQRDLNGGVCGKCHDSSPQTPEFDQWKNALHSNTVWTSSFAQTNNGSNNLDNCIRCHDGKGYVNYTKGIGTNTNGFTQADQDMIACATCHDPHGNNNPYGLRNRPSGDDTLANGFHYTNVGNGAVCMDCHKARKDNRTYVLTQVTNSRWGPHHSTQSDLFQAQNFAEFGSTLQTTRHKDFLPNACVTCHMAPTDTSAANKNKVGGHALLLHNEDTDYDHLKACENCHFGKTRFDQFIAPVDYDGDSQIEPWMDEVDGCLTNLRTTLPPEGVDSVAWQLIQADSSNVTLRKAYFNYLMITEDGSHGMHNPKFAVDILIQSKNALLGVGVTTNTNEVPATYDLSQNYPNPFNPSTRFTFSLPKGSNVSIVVFDVTGRQIATLVNSKFEAGKYSVDWNGTDNGGALVSSGVYFYRIVAGDFVQTRKMALIK
;
A
#
# COMPACT_ATOMS: atom_id res chain seq x y z
N MET A 1 14.59 -25.74 -7.72
CA MET A 1 14.86 -26.72 -8.79
C MET A 1 15.09 -25.98 -10.09
N LYS A 2 16.19 -26.30 -10.78
CA LYS A 2 16.54 -26.13 -12.21
C LYS A 2 15.83 -25.03 -13.04
N HIS A 3 16.64 -24.04 -13.43
CA HIS A 3 16.71 -23.29 -14.68
C HIS A 3 15.62 -23.52 -15.75
N PHE A 4 14.95 -22.43 -16.14
CA PHE A 4 14.38 -22.27 -17.49
C PHE A 4 14.89 -20.96 -18.12
N ASN A 5 15.72 -21.12 -19.16
CA ASN A 5 16.18 -20.05 -20.04
C ASN A 5 15.04 -19.62 -20.98
N ILE A 6 14.67 -18.34 -20.96
CA ILE A 6 13.85 -17.73 -22.02
C ILE A 6 14.78 -16.96 -22.95
N PHE A 7 14.92 -17.47 -24.17
CA PHE A 7 15.54 -16.76 -25.30
C PHE A 7 14.66 -15.57 -25.70
N ILE A 8 15.15 -14.35 -25.47
CA ILE A 8 14.57 -13.13 -26.04
C ILE A 8 15.13 -12.98 -27.47
N ILE A 9 14.28 -13.16 -28.48
CA ILE A 9 14.59 -12.77 -29.85
C ILE A 9 14.43 -11.26 -29.95
N LEU A 10 15.56 -10.54 -30.01
CA LEU A 10 15.63 -9.11 -30.29
C LEU A 10 15.26 -8.87 -31.77
N ILE A 11 14.07 -8.33 -32.04
CA ILE A 11 13.79 -7.67 -33.32
C ILE A 11 14.30 -6.23 -33.19
N ILE A 12 15.43 -5.94 -33.81
CA ILE A 12 15.98 -4.59 -33.96
C ILE A 12 15.11 -3.85 -34.98
N LEU A 13 14.13 -3.09 -34.47
CA LEU A 13 13.55 -1.96 -35.19
C LEU A 13 14.34 -0.71 -34.80
N CYS A 14 15.25 -0.27 -35.67
CA CYS A 14 15.87 1.05 -35.59
C CYS A 14 14.83 2.15 -35.81
N ALA A 15 14.03 2.45 -34.78
CA ALA A 15 13.46 3.76 -34.63
C ALA A 15 14.54 4.64 -34.01
N ASN A 16 14.97 5.70 -34.70
CA ASN A 16 15.72 6.79 -34.09
C ASN A 16 14.83 7.39 -33.00
N ALA A 17 14.93 6.88 -31.78
CA ALA A 17 14.37 7.52 -30.60
C ALA A 17 15.11 8.84 -30.47
N VAL A 18 14.41 9.94 -30.74
CA VAL A 18 14.84 11.26 -30.29
C VAL A 18 14.77 11.20 -28.77
N PHE A 19 15.86 10.78 -28.12
CA PHE A 19 15.97 10.85 -26.66
C PHE A 19 15.83 12.33 -26.30
N GLY A 20 14.87 12.64 -25.45
CA GLY A 20 14.71 14.01 -24.95
C GLY A 20 15.99 14.46 -24.26
N ALA A 21 16.28 15.77 -24.30
CA ALA A 21 17.37 16.35 -23.53
C ALA A 21 17.28 15.93 -22.04
N PRO A 22 18.41 15.78 -21.33
CA PRO A 22 18.38 15.37 -19.94
C PRO A 22 17.57 16.38 -19.13
N ARG A 23 16.84 15.88 -18.12
CA ARG A 23 16.11 16.71 -17.17
C ARG A 23 16.56 16.34 -15.78
N VAL A 24 17.08 17.32 -15.06
CA VAL A 24 17.77 17.08 -13.80
C VAL A 24 17.13 17.90 -12.69
N LYS A 25 16.91 17.24 -11.56
CA LYS A 25 16.52 17.88 -10.31
C LYS A 25 17.65 17.74 -9.30
N LEU A 26 17.95 18.84 -8.62
CA LEU A 26 18.77 18.83 -7.42
C LEU A 26 17.86 18.45 -6.25
N VAL A 27 18.16 17.34 -5.58
CA VAL A 27 17.36 16.79 -4.48
C VAL A 27 18.12 16.98 -3.18
N SER A 28 17.44 17.54 -2.16
CA SER A 28 17.92 17.49 -0.77
C SER A 28 17.61 16.11 -0.20
N GLU A 29 18.66 15.38 0.19
CA GLU A 29 18.58 14.00 0.65
C GLU A 29 18.50 13.92 2.17
N TYR A 30 17.73 12.95 2.66
CA TYR A 30 17.68 12.63 4.08
C TYR A 30 18.76 11.61 4.44
N ILE A 31 19.27 11.71 5.66
CA ILE A 31 20.18 10.74 6.27
C ILE A 31 19.60 10.42 7.64
N THR A 32 19.17 9.18 7.87
CA THR A 32 18.62 8.78 9.17
C THR A 32 19.71 8.31 10.15
N PRO A 33 19.41 8.11 11.44
CA PRO A 33 20.35 7.52 12.37
C PRO A 33 20.90 6.16 11.91
N ASN A 34 20.05 5.28 11.36
CA ASN A 34 20.49 3.98 10.86
C ASN A 34 21.33 4.09 9.57
N ASP A 35 20.96 4.98 8.64
CA ASP A 35 21.77 5.24 7.43
C ASP A 35 23.18 5.73 7.82
N TYR A 36 23.24 6.67 8.78
CA TYR A 36 24.49 7.18 9.31
C TYR A 36 25.34 6.09 10.00
N ALA A 37 24.71 5.19 10.77
CA ALA A 37 25.41 4.15 11.51
C ALA A 37 25.88 2.98 10.64
N SER A 38 25.16 2.67 9.54
CA SER A 38 25.38 1.48 8.72
C SER A 38 26.16 1.73 7.43
N ASN A 39 26.21 2.97 6.93
CA ASN A 39 26.86 3.30 5.67
C ASN A 39 28.21 4.01 5.89
N SER A 40 29.30 3.35 5.48
CA SER A 40 30.66 3.87 5.59
C SER A 40 30.95 5.16 4.80
N ALA A 41 30.04 5.58 3.91
CA ALA A 41 30.14 6.86 3.22
C ALA A 41 29.96 8.06 4.17
N PHE A 42 29.29 7.87 5.31
CA PHE A 42 29.11 8.91 6.32
C PHE A 42 30.20 8.78 7.39
N THR A 43 30.90 9.88 7.64
CA THR A 43 32.03 9.92 8.60
C THR A 43 31.63 10.65 9.88
N SER A 44 32.53 10.71 10.87
CA SER A 44 32.27 11.37 12.16
C SER A 44 31.92 12.86 12.06
N ASP A 45 32.18 13.49 10.91
CA ASP A 45 31.79 14.88 10.61
C ASP A 45 30.33 15.01 10.11
N SER A 46 29.65 13.89 9.84
CA SER A 46 28.33 13.87 9.19
C SER A 46 27.20 13.99 10.21
N THR A 47 26.04 14.47 9.77
CA THR A 47 24.88 14.67 10.62
C THR A 47 23.64 14.03 10.00
N VAL A 48 22.72 13.55 10.84
CA VAL A 48 21.37 13.18 10.39
C VAL A 48 20.70 14.39 9.73
N ALA A 49 19.97 14.14 8.64
CA ALA A 49 19.30 15.15 7.84
C ALA A 49 17.89 14.70 7.48
N SER A 50 16.95 15.64 7.43
CA SER A 50 15.53 15.37 7.12
C SER A 50 15.21 15.36 5.62
N GLY A 51 16.15 15.76 4.76
CA GLY A 51 15.91 15.97 3.32
C GLY A 51 15.11 17.24 3.02
N LEU A 52 14.91 18.12 4.01
CA LEU A 52 14.28 19.41 3.81
C LEU A 52 15.24 20.41 3.14
N TYR A 53 14.68 21.43 2.50
CA TYR A 53 15.39 22.60 1.98
C TYR A 53 15.45 23.74 3.00
N THR A 54 14.71 23.67 4.11
CA THR A 54 14.90 24.55 5.27
C THR A 54 15.63 23.76 6.36
N VAL A 55 16.84 24.19 6.70
CA VAL A 55 17.78 23.42 7.54
C VAL A 55 18.32 24.25 8.69
N ALA A 56 18.74 23.59 9.77
CA ALA A 56 19.33 24.27 10.91
C ALA A 56 20.73 24.80 10.58
N LYS A 57 20.99 26.05 10.95
CA LYS A 57 22.33 26.63 10.89
C LYS A 57 23.30 25.72 11.66
N GLY A 58 24.45 25.44 11.08
CA GLY A 58 25.50 24.59 11.65
C GLY A 58 25.38 23.11 11.30
N THR A 59 24.34 22.69 10.58
CA THR A 59 24.14 21.28 10.16
C THR A 59 24.62 21.00 8.74
N TYR A 60 24.91 19.73 8.42
CA TYR A 60 25.23 19.33 7.06
C TYR A 60 23.97 19.12 6.23
N VAL A 61 24.07 19.54 4.97
CA VAL A 61 23.06 19.36 3.93
C VAL A 61 23.64 18.40 2.90
N TYR A 62 22.83 17.42 2.48
CA TYR A 62 23.20 16.39 1.53
C TYR A 62 22.38 16.60 0.26
N LEU A 63 23.03 16.72 -0.88
CA LEU A 63 22.41 17.01 -2.16
C LEU A 63 22.79 15.93 -3.18
N ARG A 64 21.84 15.53 -4.02
CA ARG A 64 22.06 14.62 -5.15
C ARG A 64 21.52 15.23 -6.44
N ALA A 65 22.26 15.05 -7.53
CA ALA A 65 21.72 15.31 -8.87
C ALA A 65 20.97 14.09 -9.38
N TRP A 66 19.68 14.25 -9.69
CA TRP A 66 18.85 13.17 -10.19
C TRP A 66 18.38 13.45 -11.61
N ASN A 67 18.83 12.63 -12.58
CA ASN A 67 18.29 12.63 -13.93
C ASN A 67 16.98 11.82 -13.97
N PHE A 68 15.88 12.51 -14.21
CA PHE A 68 14.53 11.93 -14.31
C PHE A 68 13.95 12.03 -15.73
N GLY A 69 14.71 12.57 -16.70
CA GLY A 69 14.21 12.89 -18.03
C GLY A 69 14.23 11.71 -18.99
N ASP A 70 15.43 11.21 -19.27
CA ASP A 70 15.70 10.27 -20.37
C ASP A 70 16.38 8.97 -19.91
N GLY A 71 16.65 8.84 -18.60
CA GLY A 71 17.26 7.66 -17.99
C GLY A 71 18.74 7.47 -18.32
N THR A 72 19.38 8.41 -19.03
CA THR A 72 20.80 8.29 -19.37
C THR A 72 21.66 8.49 -18.12
N ALA A 73 22.73 7.72 -18.01
CA ALA A 73 23.66 7.81 -16.88
C ALA A 73 24.34 9.19 -16.86
N ILE A 74 24.50 9.75 -15.66
CA ILE A 74 25.24 10.99 -15.43
C ILE A 74 26.73 10.68 -15.59
N THR A 75 27.39 11.33 -16.55
CA THR A 75 28.84 11.17 -16.78
C THR A 75 29.65 12.25 -16.09
N SER A 76 29.06 13.43 -15.87
CA SER A 76 29.65 14.48 -15.04
C SER A 76 28.58 15.33 -14.36
N ALA A 77 28.91 15.85 -13.18
CA ALA A 77 28.08 16.80 -12.43
C ALA A 77 28.99 17.88 -11.82
N ASN A 78 28.92 19.10 -12.35
CA ASN A 78 29.71 20.23 -11.89
C ASN A 78 28.89 21.10 -10.94
N TRP A 79 29.34 21.26 -9.71
CA TRP A 79 28.59 21.91 -8.64
C TRP A 79 29.21 23.25 -8.26
N SER A 80 28.36 24.24 -8.00
CA SER A 80 28.81 25.56 -7.53
C SER A 80 27.76 26.25 -6.68
N PHE A 81 28.18 27.13 -5.78
CA PHE A 81 27.28 28.10 -5.17
C PHE A 81 27.07 29.27 -6.13
N VAL A 82 25.81 29.55 -6.46
CA VAL A 82 25.38 30.80 -7.11
C VAL A 82 25.36 31.92 -6.08
N GLN A 83 24.89 31.62 -4.87
CA GLN A 83 24.82 32.56 -3.76
C GLN A 83 25.09 31.84 -2.43
N LYS A 84 25.76 32.54 -1.51
CA LYS A 84 25.86 32.18 -0.09
C LYS A 84 25.50 33.37 0.80
N PRO A 85 25.09 33.15 2.06
CA PRO A 85 24.95 34.23 3.03
C PRO A 85 26.28 34.96 3.26
N THR A 86 26.20 36.26 3.54
CA THR A 86 27.36 37.08 3.89
C THR A 86 28.11 36.46 5.09
N GLY A 87 29.43 36.26 4.94
CA GLY A 87 30.27 35.65 5.98
C GLY A 87 30.34 34.12 5.96
N SER A 88 29.60 33.45 5.08
CA SER A 88 29.62 31.99 4.96
C SER A 88 30.90 31.46 4.29
N ASN A 89 31.56 30.52 4.96
CA ASN A 89 32.73 29.79 4.48
C ASN A 89 32.37 28.41 3.90
N ALA A 90 31.08 28.14 3.69
CA ALA A 90 30.61 26.85 3.18
C ALA A 90 31.27 26.48 1.84
N THR A 91 31.63 25.20 1.72
CA THR A 91 32.20 24.55 0.54
C THR A 91 31.40 23.30 0.22
N LEU A 92 31.25 23.00 -1.08
CA LEU A 92 30.64 21.77 -1.57
C LEU A 92 31.72 20.70 -1.66
N ASN A 93 31.46 19.55 -1.05
CA ASN A 93 32.38 18.42 -1.01
C ASN A 93 31.67 17.15 -1.46
N GLY A 94 32.31 16.38 -2.34
CA GLY A 94 31.80 15.07 -2.76
C GLY A 94 31.78 14.09 -1.58
N ILE A 95 30.92 13.09 -1.67
CA ILE A 95 30.83 12.02 -0.67
C ILE A 95 31.38 10.74 -1.29
N THR A 96 32.44 10.19 -0.70
CA THR A 96 33.08 8.98 -1.21
C THR A 96 32.08 7.81 -1.20
N GLY A 97 31.96 7.11 -2.33
CA GLY A 97 31.05 5.99 -2.50
C GLY A 97 29.63 6.36 -2.89
N LEU A 98 29.29 7.65 -3.00
CA LEU A 98 27.97 8.12 -3.44
C LEU A 98 28.10 9.04 -4.66
N ASP A 99 27.93 8.44 -5.85
CA ASP A 99 28.07 9.15 -7.12
C ASP A 99 27.06 10.28 -7.27
N THR A 100 27.51 11.45 -7.73
CA THR A 100 26.72 12.69 -7.90
C THR A 100 26.24 13.34 -6.59
N TRP A 101 26.65 12.84 -5.42
CA TRP A 101 26.32 13.49 -4.16
C TRP A 101 27.31 14.60 -3.81
N GLN A 102 26.80 15.65 -3.19
CA GLN A 102 27.58 16.70 -2.53
C GLN A 102 27.04 16.93 -1.13
N LYS A 103 27.93 17.31 -0.21
CA LYS A 103 27.55 17.85 1.08
C LYS A 103 28.17 19.22 1.32
N PHE A 104 27.49 20.06 2.07
CA PHE A 104 28.05 21.29 2.63
C PHE A 104 27.50 21.54 4.03
N LYS A 105 28.25 22.28 4.85
CA LYS A 105 27.79 22.74 6.16
C LYS A 105 27.09 24.09 6.01
N ALA A 106 25.83 24.19 6.44
CA ALA A 106 25.06 25.42 6.44
C ALA A 106 25.51 26.36 7.59
N ASP A 107 26.73 26.88 7.51
CA ASP A 107 27.42 27.55 8.61
C ASP A 107 26.81 28.89 9.07
N SER A 108 26.02 29.53 8.21
CA SER A 108 25.42 30.85 8.43
C SER A 108 23.95 30.85 8.04
N SER A 109 23.10 31.55 8.80
CA SER A 109 21.69 31.72 8.45
C SER A 109 21.52 32.54 7.17
N GLY A 110 20.57 32.14 6.33
CA GLY A 110 20.28 32.80 5.06
C GLY A 110 20.09 31.81 3.91
N THR A 111 20.09 32.31 2.68
CA THR A 111 19.88 31.51 1.48
C THR A 111 21.21 31.06 0.88
N TYR A 112 21.34 29.76 0.68
CA TYR A 112 22.35 29.15 -0.20
C TYR A 112 21.65 28.78 -1.50
N GLU A 113 22.11 29.32 -2.61
CA GLU A 113 21.63 28.91 -3.94
C GLU A 113 22.74 28.08 -4.59
N ILE A 114 22.42 26.83 -4.90
CA ILE A 114 23.35 25.84 -5.45
C ILE A 114 22.92 25.55 -6.88
N MET A 115 23.89 25.52 -7.78
CA MET A 115 23.73 25.08 -9.16
C MET A 115 24.49 23.78 -9.38
N VAL A 116 23.89 22.90 -10.17
CA VAL A 116 24.59 21.75 -10.77
C VAL A 116 24.38 21.74 -12.28
N SER A 117 25.48 21.60 -13.00
CA SER A 117 25.53 21.35 -14.44
C SER A 117 25.80 19.88 -14.67
N VAL A 118 24.81 19.14 -15.15
CA VAL A 118 24.90 17.69 -15.37
C VAL A 118 25.06 17.39 -16.85
N THR A 119 26.05 16.57 -17.19
CA THR A 119 26.24 16.03 -18.53
C THR A 119 25.91 14.54 -18.57
N THR A 120 25.23 14.14 -19.64
CA THR A 120 24.89 12.76 -19.98
C THR A 120 25.26 12.51 -21.44
N SER A 121 25.02 11.30 -21.95
CA SER A 121 25.18 11.01 -23.38
C SER A 121 24.20 11.77 -24.28
N SER A 122 23.10 12.29 -23.73
CA SER A 122 22.05 13.02 -24.49
C SER A 122 22.20 14.53 -24.45
N GLY A 123 23.10 15.07 -23.62
CA GLY A 123 23.41 16.50 -23.57
C GLY A 123 23.78 16.98 -22.17
N THR A 124 23.60 18.29 -21.94
CA THR A 124 23.84 18.94 -20.65
C THR A 124 22.57 19.63 -20.17
N HIS A 125 22.35 19.61 -18.85
CA HIS A 125 21.25 20.33 -18.20
C HIS A 125 21.75 21.00 -16.92
N ASP A 126 21.45 22.30 -16.79
CA ASP A 126 21.74 23.09 -15.60
C ASP A 126 20.48 23.23 -14.76
N THR A 127 20.60 23.03 -13.45
CA THR A 127 19.48 23.22 -12.51
C THR A 127 19.99 23.85 -11.21
N THR A 128 19.10 24.57 -10.53
CA THR A 128 19.40 25.21 -9.24
C THR A 128 18.43 24.78 -8.15
N ALA A 129 18.88 24.85 -6.90
CA ALA A 129 18.03 24.74 -5.73
C ALA A 129 18.46 25.73 -4.65
N LYS A 130 17.49 26.16 -3.84
CA LYS A 130 17.71 27.04 -2.70
C LYS A 130 17.58 26.27 -1.41
N ILE A 131 18.57 26.41 -0.54
CA ILE A 131 18.57 25.91 0.83
C ILE A 131 18.52 27.11 1.77
N TYR A 132 17.54 27.12 2.67
CA TYR A 132 17.34 28.17 3.67
C TYR A 132 17.88 27.69 5.01
N ALA A 133 19.07 28.16 5.37
CA ALA A 133 19.62 27.92 6.69
C ALA A 133 18.99 28.89 7.69
N SER A 134 18.50 28.35 8.80
CA SER A 134 17.64 29.07 9.73
C SER A 134 17.92 28.62 11.17
N THR A 135 17.39 29.38 12.13
CA THR A 135 17.43 29.04 13.56
C THR A 135 16.02 28.76 14.07
N TYR A 136 15.90 27.97 15.13
CA TYR A 136 14.63 27.58 15.72
C TYR A 136 13.99 28.73 16.48
N VAL A 137 12.66 28.85 16.38
CA VAL A 137 11.91 29.88 17.09
C VAL A 137 10.97 29.32 18.15
N GLY A 138 10.60 28.05 18.12
CA GLY A 138 9.76 27.36 19.09
C GLY A 138 8.24 27.57 18.90
N VAL A 139 7.46 26.68 19.50
CA VAL A 139 5.99 26.71 19.50
C VAL A 139 5.46 27.35 20.79
N GLY A 140 5.08 28.62 20.73
CA GLY A 140 4.55 29.37 21.88
C GLY A 140 3.13 28.94 22.25
N GLY A 141 2.60 29.39 23.40
CA GLY A 141 1.20 29.14 23.77
C GLY A 141 0.91 27.73 24.30
N PHE A 142 1.93 26.99 24.73
CA PHE A 142 1.85 25.59 25.14
C PHE A 142 1.81 25.42 26.67
N ASP A 143 0.98 24.49 27.14
CA ASP A 143 0.78 24.14 28.57
C ASP A 143 0.65 25.32 29.55
N GLY A 144 -0.06 26.38 29.14
CA GLY A 144 -0.32 27.56 29.96
C GLY A 144 0.77 28.65 29.89
N VAL A 145 1.86 28.43 29.15
CA VAL A 145 2.87 29.45 28.88
C VAL A 145 2.44 30.30 27.69
N ALA A 146 2.37 31.62 27.88
CA ALA A 146 1.98 32.56 26.84
C ALA A 146 2.95 32.53 25.65
N ALA A 147 2.42 32.69 24.43
CA ALA A 147 3.25 32.83 23.24
C ALA A 147 4.02 34.16 23.28
N GLN A 148 5.30 34.14 22.93
CA GLN A 148 6.14 35.33 22.83
C GLN A 148 6.68 35.44 21.41
N PHE A 149 6.87 36.65 20.90
CA PHE A 149 7.53 36.82 19.60
C PHE A 149 9.03 36.51 19.76
N PRO A 150 9.65 35.70 18.88
CA PRO A 150 9.17 35.23 17.56
C PRO A 150 8.64 33.78 17.48
N ASN A 151 7.86 33.25 18.42
CA ASN A 151 7.34 31.88 18.32
C ASN A 151 6.21 31.72 17.28
N CYS A 152 5.97 30.50 16.77
CA CYS A 152 4.91 30.22 15.79
C CYS A 152 3.53 30.77 16.18
N MET A 153 3.08 30.50 17.41
CA MET A 153 1.76 30.94 17.90
C MET A 153 1.67 32.44 18.20
N SER A 154 2.80 33.15 18.29
CA SER A 154 2.77 34.62 18.43
C SER A 154 2.28 35.30 17.14
N CYS A 155 2.59 34.71 15.97
CA CYS A 155 2.13 35.18 14.66
C CYS A 155 0.84 34.47 14.20
N HIS A 156 0.74 33.15 14.41
CA HIS A 156 -0.40 32.34 13.93
C HIS A 156 -1.56 32.25 14.92
N GLY A 157 -1.41 32.78 16.14
CA GLY A 157 -2.40 32.66 17.21
C GLY A 157 -3.77 33.22 16.89
N ASN A 158 -3.91 34.08 15.87
CA ASN A 158 -5.19 34.64 15.41
C ASN A 158 -5.72 34.00 14.12
N THR A 159 -5.07 32.96 13.59
CA THR A 159 -5.49 32.26 12.37
C THR A 159 -6.32 31.03 12.72
N PRO A 160 -7.65 30.98 12.46
CA PRO A 160 -8.51 29.89 12.92
C PRO A 160 -8.04 28.49 12.48
N LYS A 161 -7.60 28.36 11.22
CA LYS A 161 -7.04 27.09 10.70
C LYS A 161 -5.79 26.64 11.46
N PHE A 162 -4.95 27.58 11.87
CA PHE A 162 -3.73 27.26 12.61
C PHE A 162 -4.03 26.97 14.09
N GLN A 163 -5.01 27.68 14.68
CA GLN A 163 -5.50 27.36 16.02
C GLN A 163 -6.05 25.92 16.09
N ASP A 164 -6.81 25.48 15.08
CA ASP A 164 -7.28 24.09 14.99
C ASP A 164 -6.09 23.10 14.98
N ILE A 165 -5.13 23.32 14.07
CA ILE A 165 -3.92 22.49 13.97
C ILE A 165 -3.17 22.44 15.29
N PHE A 166 -2.95 23.59 15.92
CA PHE A 166 -2.26 23.70 17.20
C PHE A 166 -3.03 22.97 18.32
N ASN A 167 -4.35 23.13 18.36
CA ASN A 167 -5.20 22.50 19.37
C ASN A 167 -5.24 20.98 19.25
N ARG A 168 -5.14 20.43 18.05
CA ARG A 168 -4.96 18.98 17.85
C ARG A 168 -3.53 18.55 18.18
N TRP A 169 -2.53 19.29 17.72
CA TRP A 169 -1.13 18.93 17.91
C TRP A 169 -0.76 18.88 19.40
N LYS A 170 -1.21 19.86 20.20
CA LYS A 170 -0.85 19.97 21.61
C LYS A 170 -1.33 18.81 22.48
N THR A 171 -2.26 17.97 21.98
CA THR A 171 -2.74 16.76 22.68
C THR A 171 -2.03 15.49 22.23
N THR A 172 -1.16 15.57 21.22
CA THR A 172 -0.40 14.43 20.69
C THR A 172 0.75 14.05 21.61
N LYS A 173 1.27 12.82 21.41
CA LYS A 173 2.54 12.40 22.01
C LYS A 173 3.70 13.28 21.55
N HIS A 174 3.76 13.72 20.29
CA HIS A 174 4.82 14.64 19.82
C HIS A 174 4.92 15.91 20.68
N ALA A 175 3.79 16.51 21.05
CA ALA A 175 3.79 17.68 21.91
C ALA A 175 4.18 17.38 23.37
N ASN A 176 3.80 16.21 23.90
CA ASN A 176 3.88 15.92 25.33
C ASN A 176 5.01 14.96 25.73
N SER A 177 5.66 14.26 24.79
CA SER A 177 6.65 13.21 25.09
C SER A 177 7.74 13.67 26.03
N PHE A 178 8.31 14.87 25.84
CA PHE A 178 9.33 15.39 26.74
C PHE A 178 8.78 15.65 28.14
N LYS A 179 7.65 16.38 28.24
CA LYS A 179 6.92 16.65 29.48
C LYS A 179 6.65 15.37 30.27
N ASP A 180 6.08 14.36 29.62
CA ASP A 180 5.70 13.11 30.26
C ASP A 180 6.93 12.36 30.78
N ASN A 181 8.00 12.30 29.98
CA ASN A 181 9.21 11.57 30.33
C ASN A 181 10.01 12.24 31.46
N ILE A 182 10.16 13.57 31.48
CA ILE A 182 10.88 14.22 32.57
C ILE A 182 10.10 14.20 33.89
N THR A 183 8.77 14.08 33.81
CA THR A 183 7.88 14.08 34.97
C THR A 183 7.78 12.69 35.60
N SER A 184 7.62 11.66 34.77
CA SER A 184 7.25 10.31 35.22
C SER A 184 7.79 9.17 34.34
N GLY A 185 8.69 9.47 33.39
CA GLY A 185 9.25 8.50 32.47
C GLY A 185 10.26 7.55 33.09
N SER A 186 10.96 6.83 32.22
CA SER A 186 12.04 5.92 32.65
C SER A 186 13.20 6.71 33.27
N SER A 187 13.86 6.13 34.28
CA SER A 187 15.15 6.62 34.78
C SER A 187 16.26 6.55 33.72
N SER A 188 16.07 5.74 32.68
CA SER A 188 16.97 5.64 31.52
C SER A 188 16.72 6.70 30.44
N TYR A 189 15.72 7.56 30.60
CA TYR A 189 15.55 8.74 29.75
C TYR A 189 16.83 9.60 29.85
N GLY A 190 17.22 10.35 28.82
CA GLY A 190 18.48 11.10 28.91
C GLY A 190 18.77 11.94 27.68
N THR A 191 19.99 12.46 27.58
CA THR A 191 20.44 13.36 26.50
C THR A 191 20.17 12.79 25.10
N GLU A 192 20.46 11.51 24.88
CA GLU A 192 20.15 10.83 23.61
C GLU A 192 18.64 10.77 23.32
N SER A 193 17.80 10.69 24.35
CA SER A 193 16.34 10.75 24.19
C SER A 193 15.83 12.18 23.97
N PHE A 194 16.51 13.20 24.50
CA PHE A 194 16.11 14.60 24.32
C PHE A 194 16.20 15.02 22.86
N ARG A 195 17.22 14.54 22.15
CA ARG A 195 17.35 14.70 20.70
C ARG A 195 16.09 14.33 19.93
N LEU A 196 15.37 13.32 20.40
CA LEU A 196 14.16 12.79 19.74
C LEU A 196 12.88 13.51 20.19
N HIS A 197 12.90 14.15 21.36
CA HIS A 197 11.69 14.69 22.02
C HIS A 197 11.71 16.20 22.27
N THR A 198 12.79 16.88 21.88
CA THR A 198 12.92 18.33 21.97
C THR A 198 13.27 18.92 20.61
N LEU A 199 13.04 20.22 20.47
CA LEU A 199 13.24 20.93 19.23
C LEU A 199 14.67 21.42 19.08
N GLY A 200 15.36 20.99 18.02
CA GLY A 200 16.65 21.55 17.62
C GLY A 200 17.86 21.08 18.43
N TYR A 201 17.69 20.08 19.29
CA TYR A 201 18.78 19.53 20.10
C TYR A 201 19.83 18.83 19.23
N ASP A 202 21.07 19.32 19.28
CA ASP A 202 22.22 18.66 18.69
C ASP A 202 23.36 18.49 19.71
N HIS A 203 24.12 17.39 19.62
CA HIS A 203 25.17 17.05 20.60
C HIS A 203 26.50 17.74 20.28
N PHE A 204 26.61 18.38 19.10
CA PHE A 204 27.83 19.03 18.69
C PHE A 204 27.85 20.39 19.37
N MET A 205 28.71 20.55 20.40
CA MET A 205 28.95 21.78 21.19
C MET A 205 29.20 23.09 20.39
N PHE A 206 29.02 23.13 19.08
CA PHE A 206 29.34 24.25 18.19
C PHE A 206 28.21 24.69 17.25
N ALA A 207 27.09 23.97 17.13
CA ALA A 207 25.99 24.41 16.26
C ALA A 207 24.95 25.24 17.04
N ASN A 208 25.24 26.52 17.22
CA ASN A 208 24.27 27.45 17.81
C ASN A 208 23.11 27.70 16.83
N ASN A 209 22.05 26.91 16.91
CA ASN A 209 20.90 26.92 16.02
C ASN A 209 19.62 27.48 16.71
N ASP A 210 19.75 28.01 17.93
CA ASP A 210 18.68 28.45 18.85
C ASP A 210 17.72 27.32 19.29
N GLY A 211 18.18 26.08 19.24
CA GLY A 211 17.46 24.88 19.66
C GLY A 211 17.33 24.75 21.18
N PHE A 212 16.77 23.62 21.63
CA PHE A 212 16.49 23.37 23.03
C PHE A 212 17.74 23.45 23.91
N ASP A 213 18.85 22.85 23.47
CA ASP A 213 20.13 22.81 24.17
C ASP A 213 20.77 24.20 24.27
N ASP A 214 20.75 24.99 23.18
CA ASP A 214 21.19 26.39 23.19
C ASP A 214 20.38 27.23 24.19
N ARG A 215 19.05 27.10 24.14
CA ARG A 215 18.14 27.85 25.01
C ARG A 215 18.25 27.42 26.47
N ALA A 216 18.38 26.13 26.72
CA ALA A 216 18.64 25.58 28.04
C ALA A 216 19.92 26.19 28.63
N SER A 217 21.02 26.16 27.87
CA SER A 217 22.30 26.74 28.27
C SER A 217 22.19 28.25 28.54
N GLN A 218 21.51 29.01 27.68
CA GLN A 218 21.31 30.46 27.85
C GLN A 218 20.53 30.79 29.13
N LEU A 219 19.59 29.92 29.52
CA LEU A 219 18.75 30.09 30.70
C LEU A 219 19.38 29.51 31.97
N GLY A 220 20.52 28.82 31.87
CA GLY A 220 21.15 28.12 32.99
C GLY A 220 20.38 26.87 33.45
N TRP A 221 19.54 26.30 32.58
CA TRP A 221 18.88 25.02 32.85
C TRP A 221 19.81 23.87 32.49
N ASP A 222 20.03 22.97 33.45
CA ASP A 222 20.85 21.77 33.28
C ASP A 222 20.25 20.60 34.07
N TRP A 223 20.37 19.40 33.52
CA TRP A 223 19.81 18.17 34.08
C TRP A 223 20.50 17.75 35.38
N ASN A 224 21.75 18.17 35.64
CA ASN A 224 22.42 17.91 36.92
C ASN A 224 21.65 18.52 38.11
N ASN A 225 20.99 19.66 37.87
CA ASN A 225 20.19 20.35 38.89
C ASN A 225 18.75 19.86 38.95
N TYR A 226 18.29 19.11 37.94
CA TYR A 226 16.91 18.64 37.79
C TYR A 226 16.87 17.16 37.34
N PRO A 227 17.25 16.21 38.23
CA PRO A 227 17.28 14.78 37.89
C PRO A 227 15.89 14.25 37.51
N HIS A 228 15.82 13.35 36.54
CA HIS A 228 14.57 12.75 36.05
C HIS A 228 14.48 11.23 36.36
N PRO A 229 13.26 10.67 36.44
CA PRO A 229 11.99 11.37 36.45
C PRO A 229 11.77 12.16 37.75
N GLY A 230 11.08 13.29 37.67
CA GLY A 230 10.74 14.11 38.83
C GLY A 230 9.43 14.85 38.61
N ALA A 231 8.43 14.58 39.46
CA ALA A 231 7.07 15.08 39.27
C ALA A 231 6.97 16.62 39.18
N GLY A 232 7.89 17.36 39.83
CA GLY A 232 7.95 18.82 39.78
C GLY A 232 8.84 19.39 38.68
N ASN A 233 9.52 18.57 37.87
CA ASN A 233 10.49 19.03 36.89
C ASN A 233 9.82 19.88 35.81
N TRP A 234 8.68 19.44 35.28
CA TRP A 234 7.96 20.19 34.27
C TRP A 234 7.39 21.52 34.79
N ASP A 235 6.83 21.52 36.01
CA ASP A 235 6.35 22.76 36.63
C ASP A 235 7.50 23.73 36.92
N THR A 236 8.68 23.22 37.26
CA THR A 236 9.90 24.03 37.41
C THR A 236 10.30 24.69 36.09
N ILE A 237 10.30 23.94 34.98
CA ILE A 237 10.56 24.50 33.64
C ILE A 237 9.54 25.59 33.32
N LYS A 238 8.24 25.35 33.52
CA LYS A 238 7.21 26.36 33.23
C LYS A 238 7.35 27.64 34.05
N THR A 239 7.77 27.53 35.30
CA THR A 239 7.79 28.66 36.25
C THR A 239 9.09 29.45 36.19
N HIS A 240 10.24 28.78 36.08
CA HIS A 240 11.56 29.41 36.16
C HIS A 240 12.24 29.55 34.79
N PHE A 241 11.83 28.75 33.80
CA PHE A 241 12.45 28.67 32.48
C PHE A 241 11.38 28.70 31.37
N SER A 242 10.37 29.54 31.53
CA SER A 242 9.13 29.49 30.71
C SER A 242 9.38 29.54 29.20
N SER A 243 10.40 30.29 28.73
CA SER A 243 10.77 30.34 27.32
C SER A 243 11.32 29.01 26.77
N LEU A 244 11.84 28.12 27.62
CA LEU A 244 12.30 26.78 27.23
C LEU A 244 11.13 25.86 26.84
N VAL A 245 9.92 26.10 27.37
CA VAL A 245 8.71 25.32 27.06
C VAL A 245 8.41 25.29 25.55
N ALA A 246 8.73 26.38 24.84
CA ALA A 246 8.54 26.47 23.40
C ALA A 246 9.40 25.48 22.59
N PHE A 247 10.48 24.97 23.18
CA PHE A 247 11.43 24.03 22.57
C PHE A 247 11.37 22.64 23.21
N ALA A 248 10.74 22.50 24.37
CA ALA A 248 10.65 21.28 25.16
C ALA A 248 9.57 20.30 24.64
N ASN A 249 9.55 20.08 23.32
CA ASN A 249 8.56 19.29 22.61
C ASN A 249 9.05 18.91 21.20
N VAL A 250 8.38 17.95 20.55
CA VAL A 250 8.51 17.74 19.09
C VAL A 250 7.58 18.72 18.38
N GLY A 251 8.07 19.96 18.25
CA GLY A 251 7.31 21.11 17.75
C GLY A 251 7.19 21.17 16.24
N CYS A 252 6.45 22.16 15.73
CA CYS A 252 6.21 22.38 14.30
C CYS A 252 7.51 22.32 13.47
N GLU A 253 8.55 23.02 13.95
CA GLU A 253 9.84 23.12 13.28
C GLU A 253 10.66 21.81 13.28
N SER A 254 10.25 20.82 14.08
CA SER A 254 10.81 19.46 13.98
C SER A 254 10.50 18.85 12.62
N CYS A 255 9.33 19.16 12.04
CA CYS A 255 8.88 18.57 10.78
C CYS A 255 8.98 19.56 9.61
N HIS A 256 8.87 20.85 9.88
CA HIS A 256 8.84 21.90 8.86
C HIS A 256 10.19 22.59 8.64
N GLY A 257 11.20 22.24 9.45
CA GLY A 257 12.49 22.92 9.50
C GLY A 257 12.45 24.19 10.38
N PRO A 258 13.62 24.77 10.71
CA PRO A 258 13.71 25.96 11.56
C PRO A 258 13.14 27.22 10.89
N GLY A 259 12.41 28.01 11.66
CA GLY A 259 11.48 29.02 11.17
C GLY A 259 11.96 30.47 11.20
N SER A 260 13.14 30.80 11.73
CA SER A 260 13.54 32.21 11.85
C SER A 260 13.61 32.94 10.50
N GLN A 261 14.06 32.27 9.43
CA GLN A 261 14.01 32.82 8.07
C GLN A 261 12.58 33.05 7.56
N HIS A 262 11.59 32.25 7.97
CA HIS A 262 10.19 32.49 7.65
C HIS A 262 9.65 33.71 8.44
N VAL A 263 9.88 33.75 9.75
CA VAL A 263 9.36 34.80 10.64
C VAL A 263 9.92 36.18 10.26
N PHE A 264 11.24 36.29 10.10
CA PHE A 264 11.91 37.57 9.88
C PHE A 264 11.91 38.03 8.41
N ASN A 265 11.29 37.27 7.50
CA ASN A 265 11.07 37.69 6.11
C ASN A 265 9.56 37.82 5.81
N GLY A 266 8.80 38.39 6.75
CA GLY A 266 7.38 38.71 6.56
C GLY A 266 6.46 37.49 6.48
N GLY A 267 6.87 36.35 7.03
CA GLY A 267 6.08 35.11 6.94
C GLY A 267 6.19 34.42 5.58
N ASP A 268 7.32 34.56 4.86
CA ASP A 268 7.54 33.91 3.56
C ASP A 268 7.43 32.39 3.68
N THR A 269 6.37 31.82 3.09
CA THR A 269 6.08 30.39 3.16
C THR A 269 7.04 29.52 2.35
N ASN A 270 7.91 30.10 1.52
CA ASN A 270 8.97 29.33 0.83
C ASN A 270 10.14 29.00 1.76
N ARG A 271 10.25 29.69 2.90
CA ARG A 271 11.35 29.52 3.88
C ARG A 271 10.99 28.61 5.05
N ILE A 272 9.83 27.97 5.00
CA ILE A 272 9.37 26.94 5.94
C ILE A 272 8.68 25.84 5.14
N GLN A 273 9.05 24.58 5.33
CA GLN A 273 8.65 23.54 4.39
C GLN A 273 7.37 22.85 4.78
N ARG A 274 6.57 22.47 3.78
CA ARG A 274 5.44 21.53 3.91
C ARG A 274 5.70 20.40 2.94
N ASP A 275 6.48 19.43 3.40
CA ASP A 275 6.94 18.29 2.62
C ASP A 275 6.44 16.99 3.25
N LEU A 276 6.23 15.96 2.42
CA LEU A 276 5.86 14.62 2.85
C LEU A 276 7.06 13.66 2.86
N ASN A 277 8.26 14.16 2.61
CA ASN A 277 9.50 13.38 2.64
C ASN A 277 9.58 12.50 3.91
N GLY A 278 9.72 11.19 3.71
CA GLY A 278 9.79 10.22 4.80
C GLY A 278 10.95 10.48 5.78
N GLY A 279 12.05 11.06 5.31
CA GLY A 279 13.21 11.41 6.13
C GLY A 279 12.91 12.36 7.29
N VAL A 280 11.85 13.16 7.18
CA VAL A 280 11.36 14.01 8.27
C VAL A 280 10.95 13.19 9.49
N CYS A 281 10.36 12.01 9.26
CA CYS A 281 10.01 11.05 10.30
C CYS A 281 11.20 10.15 10.65
N GLY A 282 11.93 9.67 9.63
CA GLY A 282 13.08 8.76 9.77
C GLY A 282 14.20 9.31 10.65
N LYS A 283 14.34 10.63 10.79
CA LYS A 283 15.32 11.24 11.72
C LYS A 283 15.16 10.79 13.18
N CYS A 284 13.95 10.38 13.58
CA CYS A 284 13.62 9.88 14.92
C CYS A 284 13.09 8.43 14.91
N HIS A 285 12.44 8.02 13.84
CA HIS A 285 11.77 6.72 13.71
C HIS A 285 12.59 5.68 12.93
N ASP A 286 13.92 5.80 12.98
CA ASP A 286 14.85 4.87 12.35
C ASP A 286 15.97 4.47 13.33
N SER A 287 15.58 3.89 14.46
CA SER A 287 16.51 3.37 15.47
C SER A 287 16.05 2.00 15.99
N SER A 288 16.45 0.94 15.29
CA SER A 288 16.12 -0.44 15.68
C SER A 288 16.88 -0.87 16.94
N PRO A 289 16.24 -1.50 17.95
CA PRO A 289 14.86 -1.97 17.97
C PRO A 289 13.80 -0.99 18.52
N GLN A 290 14.19 0.21 19.00
CA GLN A 290 13.28 1.10 19.72
C GLN A 290 12.22 1.76 18.83
N THR A 291 12.59 2.22 17.64
CA THR A 291 11.71 2.85 16.65
C THR A 291 12.05 2.34 15.23
N PRO A 292 11.62 1.13 14.86
CA PRO A 292 11.99 0.50 13.58
C PRO A 292 11.09 0.89 12.41
N GLU A 293 10.11 1.79 12.61
CA GLU A 293 9.02 2.02 11.66
C GLU A 293 9.51 2.50 10.28
N PHE A 294 10.53 3.36 10.25
CA PHE A 294 11.06 3.88 9.00
C PHE A 294 11.87 2.82 8.23
N ASP A 295 12.66 2.04 8.95
CA ASP A 295 13.43 0.90 8.42
C ASP A 295 12.50 -0.17 7.82
N GLN A 296 11.38 -0.44 8.50
CA GLN A 296 10.30 -1.29 7.99
C GLN A 296 9.66 -0.70 6.73
N TRP A 297 9.33 0.60 6.74
CA TRP A 297 8.74 1.29 5.59
C TRP A 297 9.67 1.30 4.36
N LYS A 298 10.99 1.42 4.54
CA LYS A 298 11.99 1.29 3.46
C LYS A 298 11.90 -0.06 2.74
N ASN A 299 11.40 -1.11 3.41
CA ASN A 299 11.19 -2.43 2.81
C ASN A 299 9.78 -2.63 2.23
N ALA A 300 8.86 -1.68 2.45
CA ALA A 300 7.55 -1.67 1.83
C ALA A 300 7.61 -1.03 0.43
N LEU A 301 6.76 -1.50 -0.48
CA LEU A 301 6.63 -0.91 -1.83
C LEU A 301 6.20 0.56 -1.81
N HIS A 302 5.57 1.03 -0.73
CA HIS A 302 5.18 2.44 -0.54
C HIS A 302 6.37 3.41 -0.43
N SER A 303 7.57 2.91 -0.15
CA SER A 303 8.80 3.73 -0.18
C SER A 303 9.27 4.07 -1.59
N ASN A 304 8.72 3.42 -2.63
CA ASN A 304 9.09 3.67 -4.01
C ASN A 304 8.07 4.58 -4.70
N THR A 305 8.55 5.49 -5.54
CA THR A 305 7.69 6.22 -6.48
C THR A 305 7.40 5.33 -7.69
N VAL A 306 6.14 5.31 -8.13
CA VAL A 306 5.70 4.52 -9.29
C VAL A 306 5.27 5.47 -10.41
N TRP A 307 6.22 5.91 -11.24
CA TRP A 307 5.93 6.87 -12.30
C TRP A 307 5.47 6.20 -13.60
N THR A 308 4.40 6.71 -14.18
CA THR A 308 3.99 6.40 -15.56
C THR A 308 3.50 7.66 -16.25
N SER A 309 3.62 7.77 -17.58
CA SER A 309 3.10 8.94 -18.33
C SER A 309 1.59 9.15 -18.14
N SER A 310 0.84 8.11 -17.78
CA SER A 310 -0.57 8.21 -17.41
C SER A 310 -0.84 8.96 -16.11
N PHE A 311 0.17 9.44 -15.39
CA PHE A 311 0.01 10.29 -14.21
C PHE A 311 -0.09 11.77 -14.59
N ALA A 312 0.55 12.17 -15.68
CA ALA A 312 0.41 13.50 -16.28
C ALA A 312 -0.91 13.61 -17.07
N GLN A 313 -2.03 13.25 -16.43
CA GLN A 313 -3.34 13.30 -17.06
C GLN A 313 -3.77 14.74 -17.27
N THR A 314 -4.58 14.98 -18.32
CA THR A 314 -5.32 16.25 -18.51
C THR A 314 -6.49 16.40 -17.53
N ASN A 315 -6.41 15.76 -16.36
CA ASN A 315 -7.53 15.57 -15.47
C ASN A 315 -7.66 16.75 -14.49
N ASN A 316 -8.87 17.30 -14.42
CA ASN A 316 -9.18 18.62 -13.85
C ASN A 316 -9.33 18.59 -12.32
N GLY A 317 -8.44 17.90 -11.61
CA GLY A 317 -8.49 17.81 -10.15
C GLY A 317 -9.63 16.95 -9.59
N SER A 318 -9.89 15.78 -10.17
CA SER A 318 -10.80 14.78 -9.59
C SER A 318 -10.22 14.14 -8.32
N ASN A 319 -11.07 13.75 -7.38
CA ASN A 319 -10.73 13.02 -6.14
C ASN A 319 -11.24 11.55 -6.14
N ASN A 320 -11.67 11.03 -7.28
CA ASN A 320 -12.15 9.65 -7.42
C ASN A 320 -11.05 8.68 -7.89
N LEU A 321 -11.39 7.41 -7.98
CA LEU A 321 -10.48 6.33 -8.41
C LEU A 321 -10.02 6.44 -9.87
N ASP A 322 -10.55 7.34 -10.70
CA ASP A 322 -10.01 7.56 -12.04
C ASP A 322 -8.71 8.38 -12.04
N ASN A 323 -8.46 9.14 -10.97
CA ASN A 323 -7.23 9.88 -10.78
C ASN A 323 -6.16 9.01 -10.10
N CYS A 324 -5.15 8.56 -10.87
CA CYS A 324 -4.07 7.69 -10.38
C CYS A 324 -3.32 8.29 -9.18
N ILE A 325 -3.14 9.62 -9.18
CA ILE A 325 -2.40 10.35 -8.14
C ILE A 325 -3.12 10.30 -6.79
N ARG A 326 -4.43 9.99 -6.74
CA ARG A 326 -5.11 9.73 -5.47
C ARG A 326 -4.42 8.66 -4.63
N CYS A 327 -3.86 7.62 -5.25
CA CYS A 327 -3.32 6.45 -4.58
C CYS A 327 -1.84 6.18 -4.82
N HIS A 328 -1.25 6.82 -5.82
CA HIS A 328 0.16 6.63 -6.18
C HIS A 328 1.03 7.86 -5.88
N ASP A 329 0.52 8.80 -5.10
CA ASP A 329 1.23 10.00 -4.69
C ASP A 329 0.80 10.40 -3.27
N GLY A 330 1.78 10.66 -2.41
CA GLY A 330 1.51 10.98 -1.01
C GLY A 330 0.62 12.22 -0.86
N LYS A 331 0.93 13.29 -1.60
CA LYS A 331 0.17 14.55 -1.54
C LYS A 331 -1.21 14.40 -2.17
N GLY A 332 -1.31 13.59 -3.23
CA GLY A 332 -2.56 13.21 -3.87
C GLY A 332 -3.52 12.53 -2.90
N TYR A 333 -3.03 11.57 -2.13
CA TYR A 333 -3.81 10.93 -1.08
C TYR A 333 -4.18 11.89 0.07
N VAL A 334 -3.25 12.73 0.52
CA VAL A 334 -3.54 13.74 1.54
C VAL A 334 -4.62 14.73 1.08
N ASN A 335 -4.61 15.15 -0.18
CA ASN A 335 -5.66 15.98 -0.75
C ASN A 335 -7.00 15.23 -0.76
N TYR A 336 -6.99 13.97 -1.18
CA TYR A 336 -8.17 13.12 -1.15
C TYR A 336 -8.80 13.05 0.25
N THR A 337 -8.00 12.84 1.32
CA THR A 337 -8.52 12.82 2.71
C THR A 337 -9.18 14.13 3.14
N LYS A 338 -8.84 15.25 2.48
CA LYS A 338 -9.42 16.58 2.70
C LYS A 338 -10.62 16.86 1.79
N GLY A 339 -11.04 15.90 0.97
CA GLY A 339 -12.09 16.06 -0.04
C GLY A 339 -11.64 16.89 -1.25
N ILE A 340 -10.32 17.09 -1.44
CA ILE A 340 -9.74 17.92 -2.50
C ILE A 340 -9.15 17.00 -3.57
N GLY A 341 -9.41 17.28 -4.85
CA GLY A 341 -8.73 16.56 -5.93
C GLY A 341 -7.41 17.20 -6.32
N THR A 342 -6.56 16.43 -7.00
CA THR A 342 -5.19 16.85 -7.34
C THR A 342 -5.07 17.06 -8.84
N ASN A 343 -4.69 18.28 -9.25
CA ASN A 343 -4.41 18.60 -10.65
C ASN A 343 -2.99 18.13 -11.00
N THR A 344 -2.92 17.29 -12.02
CA THR A 344 -1.69 16.60 -12.44
C THR A 344 -1.22 17.06 -13.82
N ASN A 345 -1.83 18.11 -14.38
CA ASN A 345 -1.45 18.61 -15.70
C ASN A 345 -0.01 19.12 -15.67
N GLY A 346 0.83 18.56 -16.54
CA GLY A 346 2.26 18.89 -16.61
C GLY A 346 3.12 18.24 -15.52
N PHE A 347 2.57 17.34 -14.69
CA PHE A 347 3.38 16.58 -13.74
C PHE A 347 4.49 15.80 -14.47
N THR A 348 5.63 15.73 -13.82
CA THR A 348 6.78 14.91 -14.19
C THR A 348 7.12 13.95 -13.07
N GLN A 349 8.01 12.99 -13.33
CA GLN A 349 8.51 12.08 -12.29
C GLN A 349 9.10 12.82 -11.08
N ALA A 350 9.65 14.02 -11.29
CA ALA A 350 10.22 14.84 -10.25
C ALA A 350 9.18 15.48 -9.31
N ASP A 351 7.91 15.51 -9.70
CA ASP A 351 6.80 16.08 -8.93
C ASP A 351 6.09 15.04 -8.05
N GLN A 352 6.37 13.75 -8.24
CA GLN A 352 5.72 12.67 -7.52
C GLN A 352 6.30 12.51 -6.10
N ASP A 353 5.40 12.51 -5.12
CA ASP A 353 5.69 12.23 -3.71
C ASP A 353 5.54 10.74 -3.40
N MET A 354 6.45 10.20 -2.59
CA MET A 354 6.32 8.84 -2.05
C MET A 354 5.07 8.70 -1.16
N ILE A 355 4.59 7.47 -1.00
CA ILE A 355 3.59 7.15 0.02
C ILE A 355 4.33 7.00 1.36
N ALA A 356 4.68 8.15 1.94
CA ALA A 356 5.47 8.24 3.16
C ALA A 356 4.61 8.19 4.43
N CYS A 357 5.25 8.28 5.59
CA CYS A 357 4.60 8.21 6.91
C CYS A 357 3.44 9.23 7.04
N ALA A 358 3.70 10.47 6.64
CA ALA A 358 2.72 11.56 6.70
C ALA A 358 1.58 11.42 5.67
N THR A 359 1.65 10.45 4.76
CA THR A 359 0.54 10.12 3.86
C THR A 359 -0.59 9.47 4.64
N CYS A 360 -0.28 8.50 5.51
CA CYS A 360 -1.29 7.81 6.32
C CYS A 360 -1.52 8.45 7.69
N HIS A 361 -0.50 9.10 8.27
CA HIS A 361 -0.57 9.75 9.58
C HIS A 361 -0.67 11.28 9.45
N ASP A 362 -1.56 11.91 10.21
CA ASP A 362 -1.53 13.35 10.42
C ASP A 362 -0.62 13.69 11.62
N PRO A 363 0.56 14.29 11.39
CA PRO A 363 1.48 14.62 12.48
C PRO A 363 0.92 15.67 13.46
N HIS A 364 -0.17 16.34 13.09
CA HIS A 364 -0.88 17.30 13.95
C HIS A 364 -1.94 16.64 14.85
N GLY A 365 -2.12 15.31 14.78
CA GLY A 365 -3.10 14.60 15.59
C GLY A 365 -4.52 14.60 15.02
N ASN A 366 -5.26 13.54 15.35
CA ASN A 366 -6.65 13.31 14.95
C ASN A 366 -7.39 12.57 16.08
N ASN A 367 -8.69 12.32 15.87
CA ASN A 367 -9.56 11.64 16.83
C ASN A 367 -9.31 10.11 16.89
N ASN A 368 -8.06 9.67 16.72
CA ASN A 368 -7.65 8.27 16.88
C ASN A 368 -6.25 8.21 17.51
N PRO A 369 -5.96 7.18 18.32
CA PRO A 369 -4.73 7.11 19.11
C PRO A 369 -3.46 6.90 18.28
N TYR A 370 -3.60 6.56 17.00
CA TYR A 370 -2.50 6.28 16.08
C TYR A 370 -2.16 7.48 15.17
N GLY A 371 -2.89 8.59 15.31
CA GLY A 371 -2.74 9.76 14.45
C GLY A 371 -3.05 9.49 12.98
N LEU A 372 -3.81 8.43 12.64
CA LEU A 372 -4.22 8.15 11.27
C LEU A 372 -5.03 9.32 10.70
N ARG A 373 -4.89 9.59 9.40
CA ARG A 373 -5.70 10.61 8.73
C ARG A 373 -7.17 10.23 8.77
N ASN A 374 -8.01 11.22 9.06
CA ASN A 374 -9.44 11.06 8.91
C ASN A 374 -9.73 10.90 7.42
N ARG A 375 -10.43 9.82 7.06
CA ARG A 375 -10.98 9.65 5.71
C ARG A 375 -12.04 10.73 5.46
N PRO A 376 -12.32 11.10 4.20
CA PRO A 376 -13.49 11.93 3.89
C PRO A 376 -14.72 11.27 4.52
N SER A 377 -15.60 12.05 5.15
CA SER A 377 -16.69 11.56 5.99
C SER A 377 -17.45 10.39 5.35
N GLY A 378 -17.22 9.15 5.82
CA GLY A 378 -18.06 7.96 5.58
C GLY A 378 -18.26 7.43 4.14
N ASP A 379 -17.83 8.17 3.11
CA ASP A 379 -18.42 8.04 1.75
C ASP A 379 -17.55 7.30 0.73
N ASP A 380 -16.36 6.85 1.09
CA ASP A 380 -15.60 6.04 0.15
C ASP A 380 -16.12 4.61 0.14
N THR A 381 -16.36 4.10 -1.05
CA THR A 381 -16.99 2.81 -1.32
C THR A 381 -16.07 1.94 -2.16
N LEU A 382 -16.46 0.69 -2.39
CA LEU A 382 -15.98 -0.04 -3.56
C LEU A 382 -16.59 0.58 -4.82
N ALA A 383 -16.02 0.31 -6.00
CA ALA A 383 -16.48 0.94 -7.24
C ALA A 383 -17.97 0.67 -7.57
N ASN A 384 -18.55 -0.44 -7.08
CA ASN A 384 -19.97 -0.75 -7.20
C ASN A 384 -20.88 -0.05 -6.17
N GLY A 385 -20.35 0.88 -5.36
CA GLY A 385 -21.06 1.63 -4.32
C GLY A 385 -21.20 0.91 -2.98
N PHE A 386 -20.55 -0.24 -2.78
CA PHE A 386 -20.60 -0.94 -1.49
C PHE A 386 -19.83 -0.18 -0.42
N HIS A 387 -20.49 0.12 0.71
CA HIS A 387 -19.86 0.75 1.88
C HIS A 387 -19.24 -0.31 2.80
N TYR A 388 -18.01 -0.02 3.25
CA TYR A 388 -17.31 -0.88 4.19
C TYR A 388 -18.05 -0.96 5.54
N THR A 389 -18.12 -2.16 6.11
CA THR A 389 -18.57 -2.37 7.48
C THR A 389 -17.48 -3.10 8.26
N ASN A 390 -17.31 -2.76 9.54
CA ASN A 390 -16.37 -3.44 10.46
C ASN A 390 -14.90 -3.49 10.02
N VAL A 391 -14.38 -2.41 9.41
CA VAL A 391 -13.01 -2.37 8.87
C VAL A 391 -12.00 -1.59 9.71
N GLY A 392 -12.48 -0.85 10.73
CA GLY A 392 -11.65 -0.14 11.71
C GLY A 392 -10.52 0.66 11.07
N ASN A 393 -9.30 0.45 11.56
CA ASN A 393 -8.11 1.13 11.01
C ASN A 393 -7.74 0.66 9.59
N GLY A 394 -8.13 -0.55 9.17
CA GLY A 394 -7.89 -1.06 7.82
C GLY A 394 -8.62 -0.28 6.73
N ALA A 395 -9.58 0.57 7.10
CA ALA A 395 -10.28 1.46 6.19
C ALA A 395 -9.33 2.35 5.36
N VAL A 396 -8.19 2.77 5.93
CA VAL A 396 -7.17 3.58 5.23
C VAL A 396 -6.53 2.81 4.08
N CYS A 397 -6.33 1.50 4.22
CA CYS A 397 -5.79 0.62 3.18
C CYS A 397 -6.80 0.50 2.03
N MET A 398 -8.07 0.35 2.39
CA MET A 398 -9.16 0.16 1.43
C MET A 398 -9.47 1.39 0.59
N ASP A 399 -8.92 2.57 0.91
CA ASP A 399 -9.05 3.77 0.05
C ASP A 399 -8.38 3.60 -1.31
N CYS A 400 -7.40 2.69 -1.40
CA CYS A 400 -6.58 2.48 -2.58
C CYS A 400 -6.49 1.02 -3.02
N HIS A 401 -6.53 0.06 -2.10
CA HIS A 401 -6.47 -1.36 -2.41
C HIS A 401 -7.83 -1.95 -2.80
N LYS A 402 -8.43 -1.39 -3.85
CA LYS A 402 -9.70 -1.83 -4.42
C LYS A 402 -9.76 -1.67 -5.94
N ALA A 403 -10.67 -2.41 -6.57
CA ALA A 403 -10.99 -2.26 -7.97
C ALA A 403 -11.47 -0.83 -8.28
N ARG A 404 -11.06 -0.33 -9.44
CA ARG A 404 -11.47 1.00 -9.94
C ARG A 404 -12.77 0.98 -10.71
N LYS A 405 -13.24 -0.21 -11.11
CA LYS A 405 -14.38 -0.38 -12.00
C LYS A 405 -15.50 -1.16 -11.32
N ASP A 406 -16.71 -0.67 -11.50
CA ASP A 406 -17.93 -1.38 -11.12
C ASP A 406 -18.13 -2.55 -12.08
N ASN A 407 -18.05 -3.78 -11.56
CA ASN A 407 -18.24 -4.99 -12.36
C ASN A 407 -19.55 -4.96 -13.16
N ARG A 408 -20.65 -4.43 -12.60
CA ARG A 408 -22.00 -4.55 -13.18
C ARG A 408 -22.11 -3.82 -14.51
N THR A 409 -21.46 -2.67 -14.58
CA THR A 409 -21.45 -1.82 -15.77
C THR A 409 -20.23 -2.10 -16.65
N TYR A 410 -19.08 -2.39 -16.05
CA TYR A 410 -17.83 -2.48 -16.79
C TYR A 410 -17.69 -3.77 -17.61
N VAL A 411 -18.18 -4.92 -17.12
CA VAL A 411 -18.16 -6.18 -17.89
C VAL A 411 -19.00 -6.14 -19.17
N LEU A 412 -19.92 -5.17 -19.27
CA LEU A 412 -20.74 -4.93 -20.46
C LEU A 412 -20.00 -4.11 -21.53
N THR A 413 -18.86 -3.50 -21.18
CA THR A 413 -18.01 -2.74 -22.10
C THR A 413 -17.09 -3.64 -22.91
N GLN A 414 -16.66 -3.19 -24.10
CA GLN A 414 -15.71 -3.94 -24.92
C GLN A 414 -14.31 -3.96 -24.30
N VAL A 415 -13.61 -5.08 -24.43
CA VAL A 415 -12.18 -5.18 -24.08
C VAL A 415 -11.39 -4.36 -25.09
N THR A 416 -10.74 -3.30 -24.64
CA THR A 416 -10.03 -2.36 -25.54
C THR A 416 -8.50 -2.43 -25.43
N ASN A 417 -7.98 -2.97 -24.32
CA ASN A 417 -6.55 -3.04 -24.05
C ASN A 417 -6.26 -4.09 -22.96
N SER A 418 -4.97 -4.35 -22.73
CA SER A 418 -4.48 -5.31 -21.72
C SER A 418 -4.83 -4.96 -20.27
N ARG A 419 -5.22 -3.71 -19.97
CA ARG A 419 -5.59 -3.23 -18.63
C ARG A 419 -7.10 -3.22 -18.40
N TRP A 420 -7.89 -3.71 -19.36
CA TRP A 420 -9.32 -3.89 -19.15
C TRP A 420 -9.55 -4.91 -18.03
N GLY A 421 -10.40 -4.57 -17.07
CA GLY A 421 -10.78 -5.43 -15.95
C GLY A 421 -11.13 -4.62 -14.71
N PRO A 422 -11.05 -5.21 -13.51
CA PRO A 422 -11.25 -4.49 -12.25
C PRO A 422 -10.20 -3.39 -12.00
N HIS A 423 -9.09 -3.41 -12.74
CA HIS A 423 -7.79 -2.80 -12.43
C HIS A 423 -7.02 -3.57 -11.34
N HIS A 424 -5.70 -3.34 -11.23
CA HIS A 424 -4.87 -3.92 -10.18
C HIS A 424 -5.39 -3.53 -8.78
N SER A 425 -5.04 -4.32 -7.77
CA SER A 425 -5.36 -4.09 -6.35
C SER A 425 -6.81 -4.36 -5.96
N THR A 426 -7.31 -5.59 -6.12
CA THR A 426 -8.70 -5.99 -5.80
C THR A 426 -8.92 -6.49 -4.37
N GLN A 427 -7.99 -6.21 -3.46
CA GLN A 427 -7.96 -6.81 -2.12
C GLN A 427 -9.22 -6.51 -1.30
N SER A 428 -9.71 -5.27 -1.35
CA SER A 428 -10.92 -4.88 -0.61
C SER A 428 -12.17 -5.56 -1.18
N ASP A 429 -12.25 -5.71 -2.50
CA ASP A 429 -13.36 -6.35 -3.19
C ASP A 429 -13.43 -7.85 -2.82
N LEU A 430 -12.28 -8.53 -2.83
CA LEU A 430 -12.20 -9.95 -2.43
C LEU A 430 -12.47 -10.14 -0.94
N PHE A 431 -11.82 -9.36 -0.07
CA PHE A 431 -12.01 -9.43 1.38
C PHE A 431 -13.48 -9.22 1.78
N GLN A 432 -14.18 -8.32 1.10
CA GLN A 432 -15.60 -8.06 1.34
C GLN A 432 -16.55 -9.00 0.61
N ALA A 433 -16.05 -9.85 -0.31
CA ALA A 433 -16.86 -10.67 -1.22
C ALA A 433 -17.86 -9.81 -2.03
N GLN A 434 -17.37 -8.72 -2.63
CA GLN A 434 -18.15 -7.74 -3.37
C GLN A 434 -17.50 -7.40 -4.70
N ASN A 435 -18.26 -6.73 -5.58
CA ASN A 435 -17.77 -6.18 -6.85
C ASN A 435 -17.13 -7.19 -7.84
N PHE A 436 -17.68 -8.40 -7.90
CA PHE A 436 -17.28 -9.47 -8.82
C PHE A 436 -18.39 -9.70 -9.86
N ALA A 437 -18.05 -10.35 -10.97
CA ALA A 437 -19.03 -10.69 -11.99
C ALA A 437 -19.84 -11.95 -11.60
N GLU A 438 -21.14 -11.77 -11.38
CA GLU A 438 -22.04 -12.83 -10.87
C GLU A 438 -22.52 -13.81 -11.94
N PHE A 439 -22.68 -15.10 -11.62
CA PHE A 439 -23.29 -16.11 -12.52
C PHE A 439 -24.61 -16.70 -12.01
N GLY A 440 -25.24 -16.07 -11.01
CA GLY A 440 -26.59 -16.41 -10.55
C GLY A 440 -26.68 -17.47 -9.45
N SER A 441 -25.56 -18.02 -9.00
CA SER A 441 -25.49 -18.95 -7.87
C SER A 441 -25.02 -18.29 -6.57
N THR A 442 -25.44 -18.85 -5.44
CA THR A 442 -25.05 -18.39 -4.11
C THR A 442 -23.57 -18.68 -3.85
N LEU A 443 -22.83 -17.67 -3.39
CA LEU A 443 -21.42 -17.79 -3.01
C LEU A 443 -21.27 -17.94 -1.50
N GLN A 444 -20.29 -18.73 -1.09
CA GLN A 444 -19.88 -18.79 0.31
C GLN A 444 -18.70 -17.86 0.55
N THR A 445 -18.71 -17.21 1.71
CA THR A 445 -17.65 -16.27 2.11
C THR A 445 -17.00 -16.77 3.39
N THR A 446 -15.69 -16.61 3.49
CA THR A 446 -14.99 -16.84 4.75
C THR A 446 -15.31 -15.72 5.74
N ARG A 447 -15.11 -16.01 7.03
CA ARG A 447 -15.59 -15.15 8.11
C ARG A 447 -14.56 -14.14 8.62
N HIS A 448 -13.41 -13.99 7.96
CA HIS A 448 -12.38 -13.03 8.39
C HIS A 448 -12.93 -11.61 8.55
N LYS A 449 -13.73 -11.12 7.60
CA LYS A 449 -14.41 -9.81 7.70
C LYS A 449 -15.34 -9.65 8.91
N ASP A 450 -15.86 -10.77 9.45
CA ASP A 450 -16.77 -10.76 10.60
C ASP A 450 -16.00 -10.69 11.94
N PHE A 451 -14.75 -11.19 11.98
CA PHE A 451 -13.97 -11.35 13.20
C PHE A 451 -12.75 -10.41 13.31
N LEU A 452 -12.37 -9.75 12.22
CA LEU A 452 -11.22 -8.83 12.18
C LEU A 452 -11.70 -7.37 12.10
N PRO A 453 -11.98 -6.71 13.24
CA PRO A 453 -12.55 -5.36 13.26
C PRO A 453 -11.62 -4.28 12.69
N ASN A 454 -10.34 -4.59 12.51
CA ASN A 454 -9.35 -3.72 11.87
C ASN A 454 -8.93 -4.21 10.48
N ALA A 455 -9.60 -5.24 9.94
CA ALA A 455 -9.37 -5.81 8.61
C ALA A 455 -7.87 -5.95 8.28
N CYS A 456 -7.40 -5.29 7.21
CA CYS A 456 -6.06 -5.38 6.63
C CYS A 456 -4.94 -5.25 7.66
N VAL A 457 -5.02 -4.26 8.56
CA VAL A 457 -3.92 -3.98 9.51
C VAL A 457 -3.79 -5.06 10.59
N THR A 458 -4.82 -5.90 10.77
CA THR A 458 -4.75 -7.02 11.73
C THR A 458 -3.67 -8.02 11.33
N CYS A 459 -3.56 -8.32 10.03
CA CYS A 459 -2.58 -9.27 9.50
C CYS A 459 -1.31 -8.53 9.08
N HIS A 460 -1.43 -7.55 8.18
CA HIS A 460 -0.27 -6.92 7.53
C HIS A 460 0.55 -6.03 8.46
N MET A 461 -0.06 -5.50 9.53
CA MET A 461 0.64 -4.67 10.52
C MET A 461 0.73 -5.36 11.89
N ALA A 462 0.66 -6.70 11.92
CA ALA A 462 0.95 -7.45 13.13
C ALA A 462 2.36 -7.12 13.66
N PRO A 463 2.62 -7.24 14.98
CA PRO A 463 3.96 -7.03 15.51
C PRO A 463 4.99 -7.90 14.78
N THR A 464 6.01 -7.25 14.24
CA THR A 464 7.05 -7.92 13.45
C THR A 464 7.78 -9.01 14.23
N ASP A 465 8.41 -9.93 13.51
CA ASP A 465 9.32 -10.90 14.11
C ASP A 465 10.55 -10.20 14.74
N THR A 466 11.13 -10.78 15.78
CA THR A 466 12.25 -10.14 16.49
C THR A 466 13.63 -10.54 15.96
N SER A 467 13.72 -11.53 15.08
CA SER A 467 14.98 -11.96 14.50
C SER A 467 15.57 -10.91 13.57
N ALA A 468 16.90 -10.85 13.50
CA ALA A 468 17.60 -9.89 12.67
C ALA A 468 17.23 -9.97 11.18
N ALA A 469 16.90 -11.16 10.69
CA ALA A 469 16.55 -11.38 9.28
C ALA A 469 15.14 -10.87 8.93
N ASN A 470 14.20 -10.88 9.88
CA ASN A 470 12.78 -10.64 9.61
C ASN A 470 12.21 -9.34 10.20
N LYS A 471 12.86 -8.76 11.23
CA LYS A 471 12.34 -7.60 11.99
C LYS A 471 11.97 -6.35 11.19
N ASN A 472 12.51 -6.21 9.99
CA ASN A 472 12.26 -5.09 9.10
C ASN A 472 11.57 -5.51 7.78
N LYS A 473 11.27 -6.80 7.60
CA LYS A 473 10.84 -7.39 6.33
C LYS A 473 9.38 -7.87 6.35
N VAL A 474 8.79 -8.10 7.51
CA VAL A 474 7.41 -8.58 7.67
C VAL A 474 6.68 -7.88 8.81
N GLY A 475 5.35 -7.83 8.74
CA GLY A 475 4.51 -7.15 9.72
C GLY A 475 4.81 -5.65 9.82
N GLY A 476 4.35 -5.02 10.91
CA GLY A 476 4.62 -3.61 11.22
C GLY A 476 4.37 -2.68 10.03
N HIS A 477 5.36 -1.85 9.69
CA HIS A 477 5.31 -0.95 8.53
C HIS A 477 5.96 -1.53 7.25
N ALA A 478 6.43 -2.78 7.29
CA ALA A 478 6.86 -3.50 6.08
C ALA A 478 5.65 -3.98 5.28
N LEU A 479 4.52 -4.24 5.97
CA LEU A 479 3.22 -4.63 5.40
C LEU A 479 3.20 -6.00 4.70
N LEU A 480 4.33 -6.71 4.69
CA LEU A 480 4.47 -8.02 4.08
C LEU A 480 4.17 -9.12 5.10
N LEU A 481 3.60 -10.22 4.62
CA LEU A 481 3.37 -11.43 5.41
C LEU A 481 4.37 -12.54 5.11
N HIS A 482 5.23 -12.37 4.12
CA HIS A 482 6.24 -13.34 3.73
C HIS A 482 7.58 -12.64 3.49
N ASN A 483 8.66 -13.24 3.98
CA ASN A 483 10.02 -12.82 3.66
C ASN A 483 10.67 -13.82 2.70
N GLU A 484 10.76 -13.44 1.43
CA GLU A 484 11.34 -14.25 0.35
C GLU A 484 12.81 -14.62 0.62
N ASP A 485 13.57 -13.74 1.28
CA ASP A 485 15.01 -13.97 1.55
C ASP A 485 15.24 -15.19 2.46
N THR A 486 14.25 -15.52 3.29
CA THR A 486 14.36 -16.57 4.31
C THR A 486 13.29 -17.64 4.21
N ASP A 487 12.39 -17.55 3.21
CA ASP A 487 11.19 -18.38 3.09
C ASP A 487 10.36 -18.41 4.41
N TYR A 488 10.13 -17.23 4.99
CA TYR A 488 9.47 -17.09 6.30
C TYR A 488 8.08 -16.50 6.18
N ASP A 489 7.08 -17.23 6.68
CA ASP A 489 5.69 -16.78 6.80
C ASP A 489 5.41 -16.14 8.17
N HIS A 490 4.99 -14.89 8.14
CA HIS A 490 4.65 -14.13 9.34
C HIS A 490 3.19 -14.36 9.76
N LEU A 491 2.95 -15.45 10.49
CA LEU A 491 1.61 -15.86 10.94
C LEU A 491 1.20 -15.32 12.31
N LYS A 492 1.86 -14.27 12.82
CA LYS A 492 1.65 -13.80 14.20
C LYS A 492 0.19 -13.44 14.50
N ALA A 493 -0.49 -12.83 13.52
CA ALA A 493 -1.91 -12.48 13.63
C ALA A 493 -2.83 -13.70 13.63
N CYS A 494 -2.42 -14.80 13.00
CA CYS A 494 -3.22 -16.00 12.81
C CYS A 494 -3.31 -16.84 14.08
N GLU A 495 -2.27 -16.82 14.93
CA GLU A 495 -2.13 -17.67 16.14
C GLU A 495 -3.34 -17.61 17.08
N ASN A 496 -4.05 -16.47 17.12
CA ASN A 496 -5.23 -16.26 17.98
C ASN A 496 -6.45 -17.10 17.57
N CYS A 497 -6.52 -17.54 16.31
CA CYS A 497 -7.65 -18.30 15.77
C CYS A 497 -7.21 -19.64 15.14
N HIS A 498 -5.97 -19.72 14.65
CA HIS A 498 -5.41 -20.85 13.94
C HIS A 498 -4.21 -21.42 14.69
N PHE A 499 -4.51 -22.22 15.72
CA PHE A 499 -3.51 -22.74 16.64
C PHE A 499 -2.52 -23.70 15.97
N GLY A 500 -1.23 -23.52 16.28
CA GLY A 500 -0.14 -24.41 15.86
C GLY A 500 0.26 -24.29 14.39
N LYS A 501 -0.24 -23.27 13.67
CA LYS A 501 0.15 -23.00 12.28
C LYS A 501 1.39 -22.12 12.24
N THR A 502 2.38 -22.51 11.44
CA THR A 502 3.67 -21.83 11.28
C THR A 502 4.00 -21.50 9.83
N ARG A 503 3.21 -22.02 8.87
CA ARG A 503 3.34 -21.76 7.42
C ARG A 503 1.97 -21.67 6.74
N PHE A 504 1.89 -20.92 5.64
CA PHE A 504 0.65 -20.79 4.85
C PHE A 504 0.21 -22.11 4.20
N ASP A 505 1.16 -22.99 3.86
CA ASP A 505 0.89 -24.34 3.34
C ASP A 505 0.26 -25.30 4.37
N GLN A 506 0.04 -24.86 5.61
CA GLN A 506 -0.63 -25.67 6.62
C GLN A 506 -2.14 -25.39 6.71
N PHE A 507 -2.65 -24.43 5.94
CA PHE A 507 -4.07 -24.08 5.89
C PHE A 507 -4.79 -24.93 4.83
N ILE A 508 -5.03 -26.20 5.17
CA ILE A 508 -5.63 -27.19 4.27
C ILE A 508 -7.10 -26.89 4.00
N ALA A 509 -7.49 -26.97 2.72
CA ALA A 509 -8.88 -26.88 2.30
C ALA A 509 -9.69 -28.12 2.73
N PRO A 510 -11.00 -28.01 2.93
CA PRO A 510 -11.82 -29.15 3.37
C PRO A 510 -12.08 -30.19 2.26
N VAL A 511 -11.93 -29.81 1.00
CA VAL A 511 -12.20 -30.62 -0.19
C VAL A 511 -11.31 -30.16 -1.34
N ASP A 512 -11.14 -31.05 -2.32
CA ASP A 512 -10.57 -30.80 -3.65
C ASP A 512 -11.53 -29.90 -4.47
N TYR A 513 -11.13 -28.65 -4.66
CA TYR A 513 -11.89 -27.64 -5.41
C TYR A 513 -11.46 -27.56 -6.88
N ASP A 514 -10.19 -27.79 -7.19
CA ASP A 514 -9.67 -27.69 -8.55
C ASP A 514 -9.85 -28.98 -9.37
N GLY A 515 -10.20 -30.09 -8.72
CA GLY A 515 -10.52 -31.37 -9.30
C GLY A 515 -9.30 -32.23 -9.68
N ASP A 516 -8.14 -31.99 -9.09
CA ASP A 516 -6.90 -32.73 -9.33
C ASP A 516 -6.81 -34.06 -8.54
N SER A 517 -7.83 -34.36 -7.72
CA SER A 517 -7.93 -35.51 -6.81
C SER A 517 -7.04 -35.44 -5.56
N GLN A 518 -6.52 -34.27 -5.22
CA GLN A 518 -5.77 -34.00 -4.00
C GLN A 518 -6.55 -33.01 -3.12
N ILE A 519 -6.38 -33.13 -1.79
CA ILE A 519 -6.87 -32.12 -0.85
C ILE A 519 -5.65 -31.35 -0.39
N GLU A 520 -5.58 -30.08 -0.78
CA GLU A 520 -4.38 -29.27 -0.68
C GLU A 520 -4.59 -28.02 0.20
N PRO A 521 -3.51 -27.26 0.51
CA PRO A 521 -3.63 -25.94 1.09
C PRO A 521 -4.54 -25.02 0.27
N TRP A 522 -5.24 -24.09 0.93
CA TRP A 522 -6.15 -23.15 0.27
C TRP A 522 -5.49 -22.35 -0.86
N MET A 523 -4.21 -22.00 -0.72
CA MET A 523 -3.48 -21.27 -1.76
C MET A 523 -3.31 -22.12 -3.03
N ASP A 524 -2.95 -23.39 -2.86
CA ASP A 524 -2.77 -24.33 -3.96
C ASP A 524 -4.09 -24.62 -4.68
N GLU A 525 -5.18 -24.84 -3.92
CA GLU A 525 -6.54 -25.02 -4.46
C GLU A 525 -7.03 -23.82 -5.29
N VAL A 526 -6.72 -22.60 -4.83
CA VAL A 526 -7.06 -21.37 -5.55
C VAL A 526 -6.22 -21.24 -6.81
N ASP A 527 -4.92 -21.53 -6.75
CA ASP A 527 -4.01 -21.49 -7.89
C ASP A 527 -4.35 -22.54 -8.95
N GLY A 528 -4.76 -23.74 -8.52
CA GLY A 528 -5.32 -24.79 -9.38
C GLY A 528 -6.62 -24.36 -10.04
N CYS A 529 -7.55 -23.75 -9.28
CA CYS A 529 -8.77 -23.17 -9.84
C CYS A 529 -8.49 -22.03 -10.85
N LEU A 530 -7.47 -21.20 -10.59
CA LEU A 530 -7.01 -20.16 -11.51
C LEU A 530 -6.50 -20.78 -12.79
N THR A 531 -5.66 -21.82 -12.70
CA THR A 531 -5.10 -22.57 -13.84
C THR A 531 -6.21 -23.20 -14.69
N ASN A 532 -7.18 -23.82 -14.04
CA ASN A 532 -8.37 -24.36 -14.68
C ASN A 532 -9.17 -23.31 -15.46
N LEU A 533 -9.38 -22.12 -14.87
CA LEU A 533 -10.06 -21.03 -15.56
C LEU A 533 -9.19 -20.46 -16.69
N ARG A 534 -7.87 -20.33 -16.47
CA ARG A 534 -6.91 -19.80 -17.45
C ARG A 534 -6.88 -20.65 -18.72
N THR A 535 -6.87 -21.97 -18.55
CA THR A 535 -6.93 -22.94 -19.65
C THR A 535 -8.29 -23.02 -20.33
N THR A 536 -9.37 -22.59 -19.66
CA THR A 536 -10.71 -22.48 -20.27
C THR A 536 -10.88 -21.14 -21.02
N LEU A 537 -10.13 -20.10 -20.64
CA LEU A 537 -10.13 -18.82 -21.33
C LEU A 537 -9.27 -18.89 -22.62
N PRO A 538 -9.58 -18.10 -23.66
CA PRO A 538 -8.77 -18.00 -24.85
C PRO A 538 -7.31 -17.56 -24.60
N PRO A 539 -6.30 -18.24 -25.18
CA PRO A 539 -6.42 -19.43 -26.03
C PRO A 539 -6.72 -20.70 -25.21
N GLU A 540 -7.80 -21.38 -25.56
CA GLU A 540 -8.27 -22.58 -24.87
C GLU A 540 -7.19 -23.68 -24.87
N GLY A 541 -7.08 -24.40 -23.75
CA GLY A 541 -6.12 -25.48 -23.54
C GLY A 541 -4.69 -25.03 -23.23
N VAL A 542 -4.43 -23.72 -23.15
CA VAL A 542 -3.12 -23.17 -22.79
C VAL A 542 -3.23 -22.48 -21.44
N ASP A 543 -2.25 -22.71 -20.55
CA ASP A 543 -2.18 -22.02 -19.26
C ASP A 543 -1.70 -20.56 -19.41
N SER A 544 -2.47 -19.77 -20.15
CA SER A 544 -2.24 -18.35 -20.40
C SER A 544 -3.52 -17.70 -20.91
N VAL A 545 -3.73 -16.41 -20.65
CA VAL A 545 -4.85 -15.66 -21.24
C VAL A 545 -4.34 -14.63 -22.22
N ALA A 546 -4.90 -14.61 -23.43
CA ALA A 546 -4.62 -13.57 -24.43
C ALA A 546 -5.82 -12.60 -24.52
N TRP A 547 -5.68 -11.41 -23.91
CA TRP A 547 -6.74 -10.40 -23.90
C TRP A 547 -7.20 -10.01 -25.31
N GLN A 548 -6.34 -10.12 -26.33
CA GLN A 548 -6.69 -9.88 -27.73
C GLN A 548 -7.74 -10.86 -28.26
N LEU A 549 -7.72 -12.12 -27.80
CA LEU A 549 -8.72 -13.13 -28.16
C LEU A 549 -10.04 -12.86 -27.44
N ILE A 550 -9.99 -12.37 -26.20
CA ILE A 550 -11.17 -11.88 -25.48
C ILE A 550 -11.79 -10.68 -26.21
N GLN A 551 -10.96 -9.75 -26.70
CA GLN A 551 -11.39 -8.62 -27.50
C GLN A 551 -12.01 -9.05 -28.83
N ALA A 552 -11.48 -10.08 -29.49
CA ALA A 552 -12.02 -10.60 -30.74
C ALA A 552 -13.46 -11.11 -30.58
N ASP A 553 -13.81 -11.69 -29.42
CA ASP A 553 -15.17 -12.09 -29.05
C ASP A 553 -15.82 -11.10 -28.05
N SER A 554 -15.66 -9.81 -28.30
CA SER A 554 -16.14 -8.75 -27.38
C SER A 554 -17.65 -8.69 -27.19
N SER A 555 -18.46 -9.39 -27.98
CA SER A 555 -19.92 -9.48 -27.78
C SER A 555 -20.28 -10.48 -26.68
N ASN A 556 -19.41 -11.45 -26.40
CA ASN A 556 -19.64 -12.49 -25.41
C ASN A 556 -19.49 -11.95 -23.97
N VAL A 557 -20.63 -11.68 -23.33
CA VAL A 557 -20.67 -11.16 -21.96
C VAL A 557 -20.18 -12.21 -20.95
N THR A 558 -20.49 -13.49 -21.17
CA THR A 558 -20.02 -14.59 -20.31
C THR A 558 -18.50 -14.63 -20.28
N LEU A 559 -17.87 -14.53 -21.46
CA LEU A 559 -16.43 -14.48 -21.61
C LEU A 559 -15.80 -13.30 -20.86
N ARG A 560 -16.36 -12.10 -21.02
CA ARG A 560 -15.89 -10.88 -20.33
C ARG A 560 -16.04 -10.96 -18.81
N LYS A 561 -17.13 -11.56 -18.31
CA LYS A 561 -17.37 -11.77 -16.88
C LYS A 561 -16.37 -12.76 -16.29
N ALA A 562 -16.12 -13.89 -16.98
CA ALA A 562 -15.15 -14.87 -16.54
C ALA A 562 -13.73 -14.28 -16.54
N TYR A 563 -13.37 -13.51 -17.56
CA TYR A 563 -12.10 -12.80 -17.63
C TYR A 563 -11.95 -11.75 -16.52
N PHE A 564 -13.01 -11.00 -16.19
CA PHE A 564 -13.01 -10.05 -15.08
C PHE A 564 -12.74 -10.73 -13.74
N ASN A 565 -13.41 -11.86 -13.45
CA ASN A 565 -13.19 -12.62 -12.22
C ASN A 565 -11.79 -13.25 -12.14
N TYR A 566 -11.28 -13.77 -13.27
CA TYR A 566 -9.89 -14.24 -13.38
C TYR A 566 -8.90 -13.14 -12.97
N LEU A 567 -9.03 -11.94 -13.56
CA LEU A 567 -8.20 -10.80 -13.21
C LEU A 567 -8.39 -10.39 -11.76
N MET A 568 -9.62 -10.40 -11.25
CA MET A 568 -9.91 -10.03 -9.86
C MET A 568 -9.16 -10.91 -8.85
N ILE A 569 -9.11 -12.23 -9.05
CA ILE A 569 -8.39 -13.11 -8.13
C ILE A 569 -6.87 -13.08 -8.37
N THR A 570 -6.44 -12.95 -9.62
CA THR A 570 -5.01 -12.85 -9.95
C THR A 570 -4.38 -11.58 -9.36
N GLU A 571 -5.06 -10.44 -9.51
CA GLU A 571 -4.59 -9.12 -9.08
C GLU A 571 -4.77 -8.84 -7.58
N ASP A 572 -5.50 -9.71 -6.89
CA ASP A 572 -5.60 -9.69 -5.43
C ASP A 572 -4.25 -10.07 -4.80
N GLY A 573 -3.54 -11.03 -5.40
CA GLY A 573 -2.19 -11.42 -5.02
C GLY A 573 -2.07 -12.17 -3.68
N SER A 574 -3.17 -12.47 -2.99
CA SER A 574 -3.13 -13.23 -1.73
C SER A 574 -3.23 -14.75 -1.92
N HIS A 575 -3.28 -15.23 -3.17
CA HIS A 575 -3.62 -16.63 -3.50
C HIS A 575 -4.91 -17.07 -2.80
N GLY A 576 -5.89 -16.16 -2.78
CA GLY A 576 -7.19 -16.35 -2.14
C GLY A 576 -7.20 -16.20 -0.62
N MET A 577 -6.08 -16.02 0.09
CA MET A 577 -6.06 -15.92 1.56
C MET A 577 -6.96 -14.81 2.13
N HIS A 578 -7.21 -13.73 1.38
CA HIS A 578 -8.19 -12.72 1.79
C HIS A 578 -9.61 -13.27 1.90
N ASN A 579 -10.00 -14.22 1.04
CA ASN A 579 -11.28 -14.90 1.08
C ASN A 579 -11.31 -16.22 0.28
N PRO A 580 -10.72 -17.32 0.80
CA PRO A 580 -10.33 -18.43 -0.07
C PRO A 580 -11.53 -19.22 -0.61
N LYS A 581 -12.56 -19.46 0.22
CA LYS A 581 -13.79 -20.11 -0.24
C LYS A 581 -14.53 -19.31 -1.32
N PHE A 582 -14.53 -18.00 -1.18
CA PHE A 582 -15.17 -17.13 -2.17
C PHE A 582 -14.38 -17.13 -3.48
N ALA A 583 -13.04 -17.08 -3.41
CA ALA A 583 -12.16 -17.14 -4.56
C ALA A 583 -12.39 -18.41 -5.40
N VAL A 584 -12.37 -19.61 -4.78
CA VAL A 584 -12.63 -20.86 -5.51
C VAL A 584 -14.03 -20.89 -6.12
N ASP A 585 -15.06 -20.41 -5.39
CA ASP A 585 -16.43 -20.41 -5.91
C ASP A 585 -16.58 -19.53 -7.16
N ILE A 586 -15.99 -18.34 -7.19
CA ILE A 586 -16.09 -17.47 -8.36
C ILE A 586 -15.30 -18.00 -9.56
N LEU A 587 -14.17 -18.67 -9.32
CA LEU A 587 -13.35 -19.27 -10.37
C LEU A 587 -14.08 -20.47 -10.99
N ILE A 588 -14.60 -21.37 -10.16
CA ILE A 588 -15.39 -22.53 -10.59
C ILE A 588 -16.64 -22.07 -11.36
N GLN A 589 -17.37 -21.07 -10.85
CA GLN A 589 -18.54 -20.55 -11.55
C GLN A 589 -18.19 -19.93 -12.91
N SER A 590 -17.09 -19.18 -12.98
CA SER A 590 -16.61 -18.58 -14.22
C SER A 590 -16.26 -19.64 -15.26
N LYS A 591 -15.53 -20.69 -14.85
CA LYS A 591 -15.20 -21.85 -15.70
C LYS A 591 -16.47 -22.56 -16.17
N ASN A 592 -17.36 -22.91 -15.25
CA ASN A 592 -18.59 -23.62 -15.56
C ASN A 592 -19.48 -22.82 -16.52
N ALA A 593 -19.56 -21.50 -16.35
CA ALA A 593 -20.30 -20.63 -17.25
C ALA A 593 -19.70 -20.60 -18.67
N LEU A 594 -18.37 -20.60 -18.82
CA LEU A 594 -17.70 -20.73 -20.13
C LEU A 594 -18.01 -22.08 -20.79
N LEU A 595 -18.05 -23.16 -20.00
CA LEU A 595 -18.39 -24.50 -20.46
C LEU A 595 -19.89 -24.71 -20.69
N GLY A 596 -20.73 -23.69 -20.50
CA GLY A 596 -22.19 -23.83 -20.62
C GLY A 596 -22.82 -24.73 -19.56
N VAL A 597 -22.10 -24.99 -18.46
CA VAL A 597 -22.57 -25.72 -17.28
C VAL A 597 -23.19 -24.73 -16.32
N GLY A 598 -24.47 -24.38 -16.52
CA GLY A 598 -25.18 -23.43 -15.67
C GLY A 598 -25.95 -24.12 -14.56
N VAL A 599 -25.64 -23.83 -13.28
CA VAL A 599 -26.47 -24.28 -12.15
C VAL A 599 -27.46 -23.17 -11.79
N THR A 600 -28.76 -23.39 -11.96
CA THR A 600 -29.81 -22.42 -11.62
C THR A 600 -30.70 -22.93 -10.47
N THR A 601 -30.94 -22.09 -9.47
CA THR A 601 -31.91 -22.36 -8.40
C THR A 601 -33.32 -22.09 -8.92
N ASN A 602 -34.18 -23.10 -8.94
CA ASN A 602 -35.49 -23.00 -9.58
C ASN A 602 -36.57 -22.43 -8.63
N THR A 603 -36.51 -22.75 -7.33
CA THR A 603 -37.48 -22.30 -6.31
C THR A 603 -36.87 -22.31 -4.90
N ASN A 604 -37.39 -21.47 -4.00
CA ASN A 604 -37.06 -21.48 -2.55
C ASN A 604 -37.93 -22.47 -1.73
N GLU A 605 -38.75 -23.28 -2.39
CA GLU A 605 -39.52 -24.31 -1.70
C GLU A 605 -38.61 -25.48 -1.35
N VAL A 606 -38.56 -25.83 -0.06
CA VAL A 606 -37.78 -26.96 0.45
C VAL A 606 -38.44 -28.26 0.00
N PRO A 607 -37.82 -29.04 -0.90
CA PRO A 607 -38.36 -30.33 -1.35
C PRO A 607 -38.47 -31.31 -0.18
N ALA A 608 -39.47 -32.19 -0.20
CA ALA A 608 -39.62 -33.20 0.85
C ALA A 608 -38.63 -34.37 0.71
N THR A 609 -38.10 -34.60 -0.50
CA THR A 609 -37.26 -35.76 -0.84
C THR A 609 -36.11 -35.37 -1.76
N TYR A 610 -35.06 -36.19 -1.74
CA TYR A 610 -34.01 -36.13 -2.75
C TYR A 610 -34.54 -36.65 -4.09
N ASP A 611 -34.20 -35.98 -5.19
CA ASP A 611 -34.57 -36.44 -6.54
C ASP A 611 -33.54 -36.00 -7.58
N LEU A 612 -33.35 -36.83 -8.62
CA LEU A 612 -32.66 -36.49 -9.87
C LEU A 612 -33.59 -36.82 -11.04
N SER A 613 -34.08 -35.77 -11.69
CA SER A 613 -34.97 -35.87 -12.84
C SER A 613 -34.27 -36.50 -14.03
N GLN A 614 -35.06 -37.05 -14.94
CA GLN A 614 -34.55 -37.36 -16.27
C GLN A 614 -34.11 -36.06 -16.96
N ASN A 615 -32.98 -36.11 -17.65
CA ASN A 615 -32.45 -34.97 -18.38
C ASN A 615 -33.40 -34.59 -19.52
N TYR A 616 -33.55 -33.30 -19.80
CA TYR A 616 -34.39 -32.82 -20.89
C TYR A 616 -33.69 -31.71 -21.70
N PRO A 617 -33.66 -31.80 -23.04
CA PRO A 617 -34.15 -32.92 -23.87
C PRO A 617 -33.34 -34.22 -23.68
N ASN A 618 -33.91 -35.37 -24.04
CA ASN A 618 -33.21 -36.67 -24.15
C ASN A 618 -33.91 -37.56 -25.21
N PRO A 619 -33.29 -37.85 -26.36
CA PRO A 619 -31.91 -37.48 -26.73
C PRO A 619 -31.70 -35.97 -26.84
N PHE A 620 -30.47 -35.50 -26.70
CA PHE A 620 -30.12 -34.08 -26.74
C PHE A 620 -29.08 -33.74 -27.81
N ASN A 621 -29.06 -32.49 -28.27
CA ASN A 621 -28.08 -31.95 -29.24
C ASN A 621 -27.97 -30.41 -29.14
N PRO A 622 -26.80 -29.83 -28.81
CA PRO A 622 -25.74 -30.40 -27.99
C PRO A 622 -26.02 -30.22 -26.48
N SER A 623 -27.10 -29.54 -26.07
CA SER A 623 -27.36 -29.23 -24.66
C SER A 623 -28.55 -29.95 -24.04
N THR A 624 -28.43 -30.28 -22.76
CA THR A 624 -29.48 -30.87 -21.93
C THR A 624 -29.43 -30.28 -20.52
N ARG A 625 -30.53 -30.42 -19.78
CA ARG A 625 -30.66 -29.96 -18.39
C ARG A 625 -30.94 -31.13 -17.46
N PHE A 626 -30.22 -31.21 -16.36
CA PHE A 626 -30.50 -32.10 -15.22
C PHE A 626 -31.18 -31.29 -14.12
N THR A 627 -32.32 -31.73 -13.59
CA THR A 627 -32.94 -31.10 -12.43
C THR A 627 -32.78 -32.01 -11.22
N PHE A 628 -32.40 -31.46 -10.07
CA PHE A 628 -32.30 -32.21 -8.82
C PHE A 628 -32.90 -31.44 -7.64
N SER A 629 -33.29 -32.18 -6.62
CA SER A 629 -33.95 -31.65 -5.42
C SER A 629 -33.23 -32.13 -4.16
N LEU A 630 -33.07 -31.26 -3.17
CA LEU A 630 -32.39 -31.54 -1.90
C LEU A 630 -33.30 -31.13 -0.72
N PRO A 631 -33.71 -32.06 0.15
CA PRO A 631 -34.55 -31.72 1.31
C PRO A 631 -33.79 -31.07 2.47
N LYS A 632 -32.45 -31.17 2.47
CA LYS A 632 -31.55 -30.57 3.45
C LYS A 632 -30.21 -30.25 2.79
N GLY A 633 -29.47 -29.31 3.37
CA GLY A 633 -28.14 -28.94 2.86
C GLY A 633 -27.20 -30.15 2.78
N SER A 634 -26.59 -30.37 1.62
CA SER A 634 -25.81 -31.56 1.30
C SER A 634 -24.62 -31.21 0.38
N ASN A 635 -23.51 -31.94 0.51
CA ASN A 635 -22.45 -31.92 -0.50
C ASN A 635 -22.93 -32.70 -1.72
N VAL A 636 -23.02 -32.04 -2.87
CA VAL A 636 -23.55 -32.59 -4.12
C VAL A 636 -22.42 -32.74 -5.12
N SER A 637 -22.27 -33.96 -5.64
CA SER A 637 -21.44 -34.27 -6.80
C SER A 637 -22.32 -34.78 -7.94
N ILE A 638 -22.25 -34.16 -9.12
CA ILE A 638 -22.89 -34.63 -10.34
C ILE A 638 -21.82 -34.90 -11.37
N VAL A 639 -21.66 -36.17 -11.74
CA VAL A 639 -20.62 -36.64 -12.66
C VAL A 639 -21.23 -37.39 -13.83
N VAL A 640 -20.74 -37.09 -15.03
CA VAL A 640 -21.07 -37.77 -16.28
C VAL A 640 -20.04 -38.86 -16.56
N PHE A 641 -20.50 -40.02 -17.00
CA PHE A 641 -19.71 -41.19 -17.36
C PHE A 641 -20.08 -41.67 -18.77
N ASP A 642 -19.12 -42.26 -19.48
CA ASP A 642 -19.42 -43.02 -20.71
C ASP A 642 -19.86 -44.46 -20.39
N VAL A 643 -20.15 -45.24 -21.44
CA VAL A 643 -20.61 -46.64 -21.31
C VAL A 643 -19.59 -47.58 -20.68
N THR A 644 -18.31 -47.20 -20.63
CA THR A 644 -17.25 -47.99 -19.98
C THR A 644 -17.11 -47.67 -18.49
N GLY A 645 -17.85 -46.67 -18.00
CA GLY A 645 -17.72 -46.16 -16.64
C GLY A 645 -16.60 -45.15 -16.47
N ARG A 646 -15.95 -44.71 -17.56
CA ARG A 646 -14.95 -43.63 -17.52
C ARG A 646 -15.66 -42.31 -17.25
N GLN A 647 -15.14 -41.55 -16.28
CA GLN A 647 -15.60 -40.21 -15.98
C GLN A 647 -15.30 -39.27 -17.16
N ILE A 648 -16.32 -38.55 -17.58
CA ILE A 648 -16.30 -37.63 -18.73
C ILE A 648 -16.28 -36.19 -18.26
N ALA A 649 -17.22 -35.82 -17.38
CA ALA A 649 -17.34 -34.46 -16.90
C ALA A 649 -17.84 -34.42 -15.45
N THR A 650 -17.28 -33.55 -14.64
CA THR A 650 -17.82 -33.20 -13.31
C THR A 650 -18.59 -31.90 -13.46
N LEU A 651 -19.92 -31.97 -13.37
CA LEU A 651 -20.79 -30.82 -13.60
C LEU A 651 -21.06 -30.03 -12.32
N VAL A 652 -21.10 -30.74 -11.20
CA VAL A 652 -21.31 -30.16 -9.87
C VAL A 652 -20.37 -30.88 -8.91
N ASN A 653 -19.67 -30.14 -8.06
CA ASN A 653 -18.93 -30.67 -6.91
C ASN A 653 -18.89 -29.61 -5.80
N SER A 654 -20.03 -29.36 -5.15
CA SER A 654 -20.13 -28.29 -4.15
C SER A 654 -21.25 -28.55 -3.14
N LYS A 655 -21.25 -27.79 -2.05
CA LYS A 655 -22.31 -27.83 -1.04
C LYS A 655 -23.48 -26.96 -1.45
N PHE A 656 -24.67 -27.55 -1.46
CA PHE A 656 -25.94 -26.86 -1.72
C PHE A 656 -26.81 -26.87 -0.48
N GLU A 657 -27.62 -25.82 -0.31
CA GLU A 657 -28.67 -25.79 0.70
C GLU A 657 -29.89 -26.61 0.27
N ALA A 658 -30.90 -26.69 1.13
CA ALA A 658 -32.17 -27.31 0.75
C ALA A 658 -32.85 -26.51 -0.38
N GLY A 659 -33.27 -27.17 -1.45
CA GLY A 659 -33.83 -26.49 -2.60
C GLY A 659 -33.89 -27.35 -3.86
N LYS A 660 -34.43 -26.76 -4.95
CA LYS A 660 -34.50 -27.37 -6.27
C LYS A 660 -33.57 -26.65 -7.23
N TYR A 661 -32.72 -27.41 -7.91
CA TYR A 661 -31.64 -26.91 -8.76
C TYR A 661 -31.71 -27.53 -10.15
N SER A 662 -31.23 -26.81 -11.14
CA SER A 662 -30.97 -27.32 -12.49
C SER A 662 -29.50 -27.17 -12.79
N VAL A 663 -28.89 -28.12 -13.49
CA VAL A 663 -27.55 -27.98 -14.08
C VAL A 663 -27.63 -28.31 -15.56
N ASP A 664 -27.12 -27.41 -16.39
CA ASP A 664 -27.03 -27.62 -17.85
C ASP A 664 -25.72 -28.35 -18.22
N TRP A 665 -25.74 -29.13 -19.30
CA TRP A 665 -24.54 -29.72 -19.90
C TRP A 665 -24.65 -29.68 -21.42
N ASN A 666 -23.57 -29.26 -22.07
CA ASN A 666 -23.48 -29.05 -23.52
C ASN A 666 -22.74 -30.18 -24.25
N GLY A 667 -22.59 -31.34 -23.63
CA GLY A 667 -21.91 -32.48 -24.27
C GLY A 667 -20.40 -32.31 -24.37
N THR A 668 -19.77 -31.65 -23.41
CA THR A 668 -18.31 -31.50 -23.32
C THR A 668 -17.72 -32.36 -22.20
N ASP A 669 -16.46 -32.77 -22.32
CA ASP A 669 -15.69 -33.37 -21.23
C ASP A 669 -15.08 -32.30 -20.30
N ASN A 670 -14.37 -32.72 -19.25
CA ASN A 670 -13.69 -31.81 -18.31
C ASN A 670 -12.64 -30.89 -18.97
N GLY A 671 -12.14 -31.24 -20.17
CA GLY A 671 -11.22 -30.41 -20.95
C GLY A 671 -11.93 -29.47 -21.92
N GLY A 672 -13.27 -29.39 -21.89
CA GLY A 672 -14.07 -28.57 -22.79
C GLY A 672 -14.27 -29.16 -24.20
N ALA A 673 -13.71 -30.34 -24.48
CA ALA A 673 -13.85 -30.96 -25.79
C ALA A 673 -15.22 -31.63 -25.95
N LEU A 674 -15.85 -31.44 -27.12
CA LEU A 674 -17.13 -32.07 -27.43
C LEU A 674 -17.00 -33.60 -27.48
N VAL A 675 -17.79 -34.30 -26.68
CA VAL A 675 -17.79 -35.77 -26.68
C VAL A 675 -18.55 -36.34 -27.88
N SER A 676 -18.28 -37.59 -28.26
CA SER A 676 -18.92 -38.25 -29.42
C SER A 676 -20.41 -38.51 -29.17
N SER A 677 -21.22 -38.61 -30.22
CA SER A 677 -22.60 -39.11 -30.09
C SER A 677 -22.59 -40.50 -29.45
N GLY A 678 -23.55 -40.76 -28.56
CA GLY A 678 -23.55 -42.00 -27.80
C GLY A 678 -24.42 -41.96 -26.55
N VAL A 679 -24.38 -43.06 -25.82
CA VAL A 679 -25.06 -43.19 -24.53
C VAL A 679 -24.09 -42.76 -23.43
N TYR A 680 -24.59 -41.93 -22.52
CA TYR A 680 -23.87 -41.48 -21.34
C TYR A 680 -24.74 -41.72 -20.10
N PHE A 681 -24.09 -41.75 -18.94
CA PHE A 681 -24.74 -41.83 -17.64
C PHE A 681 -24.37 -40.62 -16.83
N TYR A 682 -25.30 -40.07 -16.08
CA TYR A 682 -25.00 -39.05 -15.08
C TYR A 682 -25.43 -39.54 -13.71
N ARG A 683 -24.57 -39.34 -12.73
CA ARG A 683 -24.78 -39.77 -11.35
C ARG A 683 -24.72 -38.56 -10.43
N ILE A 684 -25.72 -38.44 -9.57
CA ILE A 684 -25.68 -37.56 -8.41
C ILE A 684 -25.25 -38.35 -7.17
N VAL A 685 -24.44 -37.74 -6.33
CA VAL A 685 -24.16 -38.14 -4.94
C VAL A 685 -24.46 -36.93 -4.05
N ALA A 686 -25.39 -37.06 -3.11
CA ALA A 686 -25.79 -36.01 -2.18
C ALA A 686 -25.94 -36.58 -0.76
N GLY A 687 -24.84 -36.61 0.01
CA GLY A 687 -24.78 -37.39 1.26
C GLY A 687 -24.95 -38.89 0.97
N ASP A 688 -25.92 -39.54 1.62
CA ASP A 688 -26.22 -40.96 1.39
C ASP A 688 -27.06 -41.21 0.12
N PHE A 689 -27.58 -40.15 -0.51
CA PHE A 689 -28.38 -40.27 -1.72
C PHE A 689 -27.50 -40.44 -2.95
N VAL A 690 -27.67 -41.56 -3.67
CA VAL A 690 -27.00 -41.83 -4.94
C VAL A 690 -28.05 -42.20 -5.99
N GLN A 691 -28.08 -41.47 -7.10
CA GLN A 691 -28.96 -41.79 -8.22
C GLN A 691 -28.22 -41.66 -9.54
N THR A 692 -28.37 -42.65 -10.42
CA THR A 692 -27.79 -42.64 -11.76
C THR A 692 -28.92 -42.68 -12.80
N ARG A 693 -28.76 -41.91 -13.86
CA ARG A 693 -29.70 -41.81 -14.98
C ARG A 693 -28.95 -41.93 -16.30
N LYS A 694 -29.66 -42.33 -17.35
CA LYS A 694 -29.12 -42.55 -18.70
C LYS A 694 -29.58 -41.43 -19.64
N MET A 695 -28.66 -40.94 -20.45
CA MET A 695 -28.90 -39.97 -21.52
C MET A 695 -28.30 -40.40 -22.85
N ALA A 696 -28.83 -39.86 -23.95
CA ALA A 696 -28.32 -40.07 -25.30
C ALA A 696 -27.98 -38.73 -25.96
N LEU A 697 -26.72 -38.56 -26.36
CA LEU A 697 -26.25 -37.44 -27.18
C LEU A 697 -26.34 -37.85 -28.66
N ILE A 698 -27.04 -37.05 -29.47
CA ILE A 698 -27.07 -37.21 -30.93
C ILE A 698 -26.44 -35.94 -31.52
N LYS A 699 -25.45 -36.08 -32.40
CA LYS A 699 -24.88 -34.94 -33.14
C LYS A 699 -25.54 -34.84 -34.49
#